data_AF-A0A7V7MLK7-F1
#
_entry.id   AF-A0A7V7MLK7-F1
#
_cell.length_a   1.000
_cell.length_b   1.000
_cell.length_c   1.000
_cell.angle_alpha   90.00
_cell.angle_beta   90.00
_cell.angle_gamma   90.00
#
_symmetry.space_group_name_H-M   'P 1'
#
loop_
_entity.id
_entity.type
_entity.pdbx_description
1 polymer ?
#
loop_
_entity_poly.entity_id
_entity_poly.type
_entity_poly.pdbx_seq_one_letter_code
_entity_poly.pdbx_strand_id
1 'polypeptide(L)'
;MALLLPTGCIGGGGSTPSNQPGTGKAELHLETVEWGRLVDVFDADGVLVEEDVLIRESLQGDGVQYSLGLNALTQAEILTILKPQADAGFDSLFRAAQSGRTAVVTKGSNSPPTFTRVGRNGAIRLQFSELVDPETVNRLTIQVMVGAENQEVRYVVKNGETGLDGKPKGVVILDPTISALDQAKYGIPENGVGFPPSDDQINTNIQIRIPTALDPLFGQTMVLLNRGRNHSLTPTASDPVDLSPNFDPIVVRAFRTGNGNDPSNGFMVDLQRPKLITDLEVDVASVAPVSGSPTLRQLTYSINVSQCQGVTPKAGDIFELNGAVLLTAVVDDDSNPSAYVVTAAILDGSPSAGTGTLTSAYESNDSDYQLCWLKFSPEPETLPAQGVDPYATITLHFNEAIDAATVKSMETMVLVSFTKDFDNATGEFEPGNESVGDYIDRQLGYETIFNADAGEDPTGSGRIKFGPVEVTSDSRSFTLSPLKGITDAHDEGGALGSGLNLALALRDGSSGILDLAGNQVSAPLFVARDLEIVGTPVFTLAGDPSTWPNDRYFALRANATDENVDGLSEYAGQFTFEPGVLKGRLLSRFSRMADPSNPYVGQRIAFSQGIMTPLTPAGAVLHTVYGYHHLGLGLLSVSEFNLDIEGLNWSPFGGTVFDDTFDRYSIALAHSKYFPDDYIDPISGYPEHQNSGLLRQQDFDKNILGWRANGTGEDELIVFDTSYTISASNVFTAVSGSPMMPWPEFTDTYTWRDTTITKLGAPNGRGVPPEVTGAPAVWTANNVPSIGLPLLMRYRCYPEGNFFGNNGFQIQIMVGSSALPAFRVFSAGGRDSGDSWHLVVPDVPTAGTKPVGGYNTLTGTVTKQYGPELYWGQVDFVVRVSRTFTHFFEFGGELSTISAVTLEPAPEQLPAGTEVLVEFRGSSSTTVPNVNGCPDSQNPLNDAITCFDYYGEEANTNDCCGAMGLPTDWTFDPNDLLLEPDPPQFFQLRFSFVSNIQQDYESQMDAFGLAWNVLP
;
A
#
# COMPACT_ATOMS: atom_id res chain seq x y z
N MET A 1 -21.36 -79.79 32.33
CA MET A 1 -22.15 -78.56 32.54
C MET A 1 -21.13 -77.44 32.78
N ALA A 2 -20.33 -77.04 31.78
CA ALA A 2 -20.63 -76.17 30.64
C ALA A 2 -20.99 -74.73 31.06
N LEU A 3 -19.99 -73.84 31.10
CA LEU A 3 -20.04 -72.51 30.49
C LEU A 3 -18.62 -71.94 30.34
N LEU A 4 -18.35 -71.41 29.14
CA LEU A 4 -17.06 -70.89 28.66
C LEU A 4 -16.89 -69.40 29.00
N LEU A 5 -15.65 -69.02 29.30
CA LEU A 5 -15.10 -67.66 29.33
C LEU A 5 -14.85 -67.16 27.89
N PRO A 6 -15.02 -65.85 27.58
CA PRO A 6 -14.32 -65.22 26.48
C PRO A 6 -13.16 -64.36 26.99
N THR A 7 -11.98 -64.68 26.47
CA THR A 7 -10.72 -63.93 26.52
C THR A 7 -10.82 -62.60 25.78
N GLY A 8 -10.20 -61.57 26.35
CA GLY A 8 -9.99 -60.28 25.70
C GLY A 8 -8.95 -60.33 24.58
N CYS A 9 -9.07 -59.37 23.66
CA CYS A 9 -8.03 -59.07 22.68
C CYS A 9 -7.39 -57.72 23.02
N ILE A 10 -6.08 -57.79 23.21
CA ILE A 10 -5.11 -56.73 23.36
C ILE A 10 -4.90 -56.10 21.97
N GLY A 11 -5.13 -54.79 21.84
CA GLY A 11 -4.70 -54.01 20.68
C GLY A 11 -3.29 -53.50 20.93
N GLY A 12 -2.28 -54.24 20.47
CA GLY A 12 -0.89 -53.80 20.48
C GLY A 12 -0.62 -52.89 19.28
N GLY A 13 -0.05 -51.71 19.55
CA GLY A 13 0.58 -50.86 18.56
C GLY A 13 1.70 -51.60 17.86
N GLY A 14 1.66 -51.57 16.53
CA GLY A 14 2.67 -52.17 15.66
C GLY A 14 2.80 -51.32 14.42
N SER A 15 3.86 -50.51 14.39
CA SER A 15 4.41 -49.83 13.22
C SER A 15 4.76 -50.85 12.13
N THR A 16 3.83 -51.07 11.21
CA THR A 16 4.06 -51.69 9.90
C THR A 16 3.03 -51.14 8.92
N PRO A 17 3.40 -50.69 7.71
CA PRO A 17 2.40 -50.38 6.70
C PRO A 17 1.63 -51.66 6.41
N SER A 18 0.32 -51.67 6.67
CA SER A 18 -0.50 -52.84 6.36
C SER A 18 -0.51 -53.00 4.83
N ASN A 19 0.35 -53.90 4.34
CA ASN A 19 0.46 -54.30 2.93
C ASN A 19 -0.67 -55.26 2.52
N GLN A 20 -1.89 -55.04 3.02
CA GLN A 20 -3.06 -55.79 2.57
C GLN A 20 -3.73 -55.01 1.42
N PRO A 21 -3.97 -55.64 0.26
CA PRO A 21 -4.79 -55.06 -0.80
C PRO A 21 -6.17 -54.66 -0.25
N GLY A 22 -6.68 -53.51 -0.66
CA GLY A 22 -8.05 -53.08 -0.38
C GLY A 22 -9.07 -54.15 -0.77
N THR A 23 -10.26 -54.09 -0.16
CA THR A 23 -11.31 -55.13 -0.25
C THR A 23 -11.87 -55.38 -1.66
N GLY A 24 -11.40 -54.68 -2.69
CA GLY A 24 -11.52 -55.08 -4.10
C GLY A 24 -12.93 -55.08 -4.67
N LYS A 25 -13.86 -54.26 -4.14
CA LYS A 25 -15.26 -54.22 -4.60
C LYS A 25 -15.96 -52.85 -4.55
N ALA A 26 -15.26 -51.72 -4.45
CA ALA A 26 -15.91 -50.40 -4.47
C ALA A 26 -15.26 -49.47 -5.49
N GLU A 27 -16.08 -48.68 -6.19
CA GLU A 27 -15.63 -47.54 -6.99
C GLU A 27 -14.93 -46.50 -6.07
N LEU A 28 -13.93 -45.79 -6.60
CA LEU A 28 -13.21 -44.75 -5.87
C LEU A 28 -14.05 -43.47 -5.86
N HIS A 29 -14.42 -42.97 -4.69
CA HIS A 29 -15.21 -41.73 -4.53
C HIS A 29 -14.57 -40.84 -3.46
N LEU A 30 -14.78 -39.52 -3.58
CA LEU A 30 -14.41 -38.55 -2.55
C LEU A 30 -15.51 -38.52 -1.49
N GLU A 31 -15.18 -38.90 -0.25
CA GLU A 31 -16.15 -38.98 0.85
C GLU A 31 -16.29 -37.66 1.59
N THR A 32 -15.16 -37.09 2.05
CA THR A 32 -15.15 -35.88 2.87
C THR A 32 -13.96 -34.99 2.51
N VAL A 33 -14.19 -33.69 2.61
CA VAL A 33 -13.13 -32.68 2.57
C VAL A 33 -13.18 -31.92 3.88
N GLU A 34 -12.09 -31.95 4.61
CA GLU A 34 -11.90 -31.28 5.89
C GLU A 34 -10.66 -30.40 5.80
N TRP A 35 -10.53 -29.42 6.68
CA TRP A 35 -9.30 -28.66 6.79
C TRP A 35 -8.90 -28.51 8.25
N GLY A 36 -7.65 -28.15 8.49
CA GLY A 36 -7.08 -28.09 9.82
C GLY A 36 -5.63 -27.64 9.84
N ARG A 37 -5.01 -27.84 11.00
CA ARG A 37 -3.60 -27.53 11.26
C ARG A 37 -2.78 -28.82 11.08
N LEU A 38 -1.71 -28.77 10.30
CA LEU A 38 -0.85 -29.93 10.03
C LEU A 38 0.32 -29.92 11.01
N VAL A 39 0.49 -30.98 11.80
CA VAL A 39 1.49 -31.03 12.88
C VAL A 39 2.25 -32.35 12.91
N ASP A 40 3.48 -32.30 13.42
CA ASP A 40 4.22 -33.44 13.94
C ASP A 40 3.95 -33.60 15.43
N VAL A 41 3.67 -34.84 15.86
CA VAL A 41 3.18 -35.12 17.21
C VAL A 41 4.27 -35.70 18.08
N PHE A 42 4.52 -35.07 19.22
CA PHE A 42 5.47 -35.49 20.24
C PHE A 42 4.75 -35.85 21.54
N ASP A 43 5.37 -36.69 22.37
CA ASP A 43 4.92 -36.95 23.73
C ASP A 43 5.64 -36.06 24.77
N ALA A 44 5.27 -36.19 26.04
CA ALA A 44 5.85 -35.36 27.13
C ALA A 44 7.36 -35.55 27.33
N ASP A 45 7.92 -36.66 26.85
CA ASP A 45 9.35 -36.98 26.98
C ASP A 45 10.15 -36.52 25.74
N GLY A 46 9.51 -35.80 24.81
CA GLY A 46 10.12 -35.29 23.58
C GLY A 46 10.32 -36.36 22.51
N VAL A 47 9.59 -37.47 22.57
CA VAL A 47 9.65 -38.54 21.56
C VAL A 47 8.67 -38.23 20.43
N LEU A 48 9.16 -38.20 19.19
CA LEU A 48 8.33 -38.11 17.99
C LEU A 48 7.45 -39.37 17.85
N VAL A 49 6.14 -39.18 17.78
CA VAL A 49 5.12 -40.24 17.72
C VAL A 49 4.58 -40.43 16.31
N GLU A 50 4.20 -39.34 15.63
CA GLU A 50 3.65 -39.38 14.27
C GLU A 50 3.87 -38.05 13.53
N GLU A 51 4.25 -38.11 12.26
CA GLU A 51 4.48 -36.94 11.39
C GLU A 51 3.27 -36.62 10.51
N ASP A 52 3.14 -35.39 10.03
CA ASP A 52 2.11 -34.92 9.08
C ASP A 52 0.67 -35.31 9.49
N VAL A 53 0.28 -34.96 10.71
CA VAL A 53 -1.06 -35.24 11.24
C VAL A 53 -1.96 -34.00 11.16
N LEU A 54 -3.12 -34.13 10.50
CA LEU A 54 -4.11 -33.05 10.48
C LEU A 54 -4.98 -33.06 11.75
N ILE A 55 -4.80 -32.04 12.59
CA ILE A 55 -5.61 -31.78 13.79
C ILE A 55 -6.63 -30.67 13.51
N ARG A 56 -7.63 -30.54 14.40
CA ARG A 56 -8.65 -29.46 14.27
C ARG A 56 -8.00 -28.08 14.36
N GLU A 57 -8.47 -27.17 13.51
CA GLU A 57 -8.00 -25.78 13.41
C GLU A 57 -8.21 -24.96 14.70
N SER A 58 -9.16 -25.40 15.53
CA SER A 58 -9.51 -24.75 16.79
C SER A 58 -8.70 -25.25 17.99
N LEU A 59 -7.79 -26.22 17.82
CA LEU A 59 -6.94 -26.69 18.92
C LEU A 59 -5.94 -25.60 19.29
N GLN A 60 -5.80 -25.36 20.59
CA GLN A 60 -4.87 -24.40 21.16
C GLN A 60 -4.05 -25.09 22.26
N GLY A 61 -2.81 -24.65 22.44
CA GLY A 61 -1.97 -25.09 23.56
C GLY A 61 -2.53 -24.57 24.89
N ASP A 62 -2.64 -25.44 25.89
CA ASP A 62 -3.13 -25.08 27.23
C ASP A 62 -2.04 -25.23 28.31
N GLY A 63 -0.85 -25.72 27.93
CA GLY A 63 0.27 -25.97 28.85
C GLY A 63 0.01 -27.09 29.86
N VAL A 64 -1.09 -27.83 29.73
CA VAL A 64 -1.48 -28.91 30.64
C VAL A 64 -1.70 -30.23 29.90
N GLN A 65 -2.41 -30.19 28.78
CA GLN A 65 -2.69 -31.33 27.89
C GLN A 65 -1.90 -31.22 26.59
N TYR A 66 -1.80 -30.01 26.03
CA TYR A 66 -1.20 -29.75 24.74
C TYR A 66 -0.26 -28.55 24.81
N SER A 67 0.87 -28.67 24.12
CA SER A 67 1.71 -27.55 23.71
C SER A 67 1.80 -27.55 22.20
N LEU A 68 1.56 -26.39 21.59
CA LEU A 68 1.81 -26.17 20.16
C LEU A 68 3.14 -25.42 20.01
N GLY A 69 3.80 -25.59 18.87
CA GLY A 69 5.06 -24.93 18.54
C GLY A 69 5.30 -24.96 17.05
N LEU A 70 6.34 -24.26 16.59
CA LEU A 70 6.82 -24.30 15.23
C LEU A 70 8.30 -24.68 15.23
N ASN A 71 8.69 -25.61 14.36
CA ASN A 71 10.09 -25.91 14.12
C ASN A 71 10.70 -24.81 13.23
N ALA A 72 11.65 -24.04 13.74
CA ALA A 72 12.25 -22.92 13.02
C ALA A 72 12.99 -23.33 11.74
N LEU A 73 13.46 -24.57 11.62
CA LEU A 73 14.16 -25.04 10.43
C LEU A 73 13.21 -25.71 9.43
N THR A 74 12.46 -26.72 9.89
CA THR A 74 11.57 -27.51 9.02
C THR A 74 10.27 -26.81 8.69
N GLN A 75 9.92 -25.75 9.42
CA GLN A 75 8.62 -25.07 9.36
C GLN A 75 7.43 -26.00 9.68
N ALA A 76 7.70 -27.22 10.13
CA ALA A 76 6.67 -28.12 10.59
C ALA A 76 6.15 -27.63 11.94
N GLU A 77 4.85 -27.49 12.04
CA GLU A 77 4.24 -27.25 13.33
C GLU A 77 4.31 -28.49 14.21
N ILE A 78 4.42 -28.28 15.51
CA ILE A 78 4.63 -29.32 16.50
C ILE A 78 3.45 -29.33 17.46
N LEU A 79 2.87 -30.50 17.69
CA LEU A 79 1.96 -30.76 18.80
C LEU A 79 2.63 -31.68 19.81
N THR A 80 3.00 -31.13 20.97
CA THR A 80 3.40 -31.97 22.12
C THR A 80 2.19 -32.28 22.98
N ILE A 81 1.86 -33.56 23.10
CA ILE A 81 0.87 -34.03 24.07
C ILE A 81 1.61 -34.20 25.39
N LEU A 82 1.19 -33.49 26.44
CA LEU A 82 1.84 -33.43 27.75
C LEU A 82 1.54 -34.68 28.60
N LYS A 83 1.60 -35.84 27.97
CA LYS A 83 1.58 -37.20 28.54
C LYS A 83 2.61 -38.06 27.81
N PRO A 84 3.34 -38.94 28.50
CA PRO A 84 4.18 -39.95 27.85
C PRO A 84 3.34 -40.85 26.94
N GLN A 85 3.90 -41.30 25.81
CA GLN A 85 3.18 -42.19 24.86
C GLN A 85 2.67 -43.48 25.53
N ALA A 86 3.37 -43.96 26.56
CA ALA A 86 2.99 -45.17 27.30
C ALA A 86 1.75 -44.98 28.22
N ASP A 87 1.28 -43.75 28.44
CA ASP A 87 0.10 -43.45 29.25
C ASP A 87 -1.18 -43.59 28.39
N ALA A 88 -2.20 -44.28 28.93
CA ALA A 88 -3.49 -44.43 28.25
C ALA A 88 -4.21 -43.10 27.97
N GLY A 89 -3.86 -42.03 28.68
CA GLY A 89 -4.33 -40.67 28.44
C GLY A 89 -3.83 -40.07 27.12
N PHE A 90 -2.66 -40.49 26.62
CA PHE A 90 -2.09 -39.99 25.36
C PHE A 90 -3.01 -40.27 24.18
N ASP A 91 -3.41 -41.54 23.97
CA ASP A 91 -4.27 -41.95 22.86
C ASP A 91 -5.62 -41.21 22.85
N SER A 92 -6.16 -40.92 24.04
CA SER A 92 -7.40 -40.16 24.17
C SER A 92 -7.23 -38.71 23.74
N LEU A 93 -6.14 -38.06 24.15
CA LEU A 93 -5.82 -36.69 23.77
C LEU A 93 -5.48 -36.59 22.28
N PHE A 94 -4.75 -37.57 21.74
CA PHE A 94 -4.39 -37.59 20.33
C PHE A 94 -5.63 -37.70 19.43
N ARG A 95 -6.54 -38.64 19.73
CA ARG A 95 -7.83 -38.75 19.02
C ARG A 95 -8.70 -37.51 19.19
N ALA A 96 -8.68 -36.89 20.38
CA ALA A 96 -9.43 -35.67 20.62
C ALA A 96 -8.91 -34.52 19.75
N ALA A 97 -7.60 -34.39 19.57
CA ALA A 97 -6.97 -33.39 18.70
C ALA A 97 -7.36 -33.55 17.22
N GLN A 98 -7.50 -34.80 16.75
CA GLN A 98 -7.94 -35.11 15.38
C GLN A 98 -9.47 -34.99 15.19
N SER A 99 -10.26 -35.13 16.25
CA SER A 99 -11.73 -35.07 16.16
C SER A 99 -12.27 -33.65 16.03
N GLY A 100 -13.35 -33.47 15.26
CA GLY A 100 -14.06 -32.19 15.17
C GLY A 100 -13.44 -31.16 14.23
N ARG A 101 -12.66 -31.60 13.24
CA ARG A 101 -12.17 -30.74 12.14
C ARG A 101 -13.34 -30.12 11.37
N THR A 102 -13.15 -28.88 10.91
CA THR A 102 -14.17 -28.21 10.09
C THR A 102 -14.22 -28.81 8.68
N ALA A 103 -15.43 -29.18 8.25
CA ALA A 103 -15.68 -29.68 6.90
C ALA A 103 -15.80 -28.54 5.88
N VAL A 104 -15.24 -28.74 4.68
CA VAL A 104 -15.48 -27.87 3.53
C VAL A 104 -16.81 -28.25 2.89
N VAL A 105 -17.75 -27.31 2.87
CA VAL A 105 -19.08 -27.54 2.30
C VAL A 105 -18.96 -27.92 0.82
N THR A 106 -19.72 -28.94 0.42
CA THR A 106 -19.77 -29.45 -0.96
C THR A 106 -20.37 -28.42 -1.92
N LYS A 107 -19.53 -27.57 -2.49
CA LYS A 107 -19.88 -26.54 -3.50
C LYS A 107 -18.88 -26.56 -4.66
N GLY A 108 -19.37 -26.21 -5.86
CA GLY A 108 -18.53 -25.84 -7.02
C GLY A 108 -18.54 -24.32 -7.24
N SER A 109 -17.71 -23.80 -8.15
CA SER A 109 -17.48 -22.35 -8.30
C SER A 109 -18.73 -21.54 -8.64
N ASN A 110 -19.71 -22.16 -9.32
CA ASN A 110 -20.99 -21.52 -9.67
C ASN A 110 -22.08 -21.68 -8.59
N SER A 111 -21.74 -22.21 -7.42
CA SER A 111 -22.70 -22.37 -6.32
C SER A 111 -23.02 -21.02 -5.68
N PRO A 112 -24.23 -20.81 -5.13
CA PRO A 112 -24.54 -19.56 -4.46
C PRO A 112 -23.66 -19.37 -3.20
N PRO A 113 -23.22 -18.14 -2.89
CA PRO A 113 -22.47 -17.83 -1.68
C PRO A 113 -23.30 -18.05 -0.39
N THR A 114 -22.70 -18.07 0.79
CA THR A 114 -21.26 -17.91 1.11
C THR A 114 -20.47 -19.21 0.96
N PHE A 115 -19.19 -19.12 0.66
CA PHE A 115 -18.28 -20.26 0.61
C PHE A 115 -17.62 -20.53 1.99
N THR A 116 -17.15 -21.76 2.21
CA THR A 116 -16.42 -22.10 3.44
C THR A 116 -15.13 -21.31 3.47
N ARG A 117 -14.81 -20.67 4.60
CA ARG A 117 -13.50 -20.05 4.81
C ARG A 117 -12.50 -21.11 5.26
N VAL A 118 -11.37 -21.18 4.56
CA VAL A 118 -10.18 -21.94 4.95
C VAL A 118 -9.08 -20.95 5.31
N GLY A 119 -8.36 -21.17 6.40
CA GLY A 119 -7.20 -20.36 6.76
C GLY A 119 -6.13 -20.43 5.67
N ARG A 120 -5.43 -19.33 5.39
CA ARG A 120 -4.44 -19.29 4.29
C ARG A 120 -3.30 -20.31 4.43
N ASN A 121 -2.85 -20.56 5.66
CA ASN A 121 -1.88 -21.60 6.00
C ASN A 121 -2.53 -22.95 6.40
N GLY A 122 -3.84 -23.12 6.20
CA GLY A 122 -4.56 -24.34 6.59
C GLY A 122 -4.38 -25.47 5.58
N ALA A 123 -4.05 -26.67 6.06
CA ALA A 123 -3.95 -27.86 5.23
C ALA A 123 -5.33 -28.50 4.99
N ILE A 124 -5.51 -29.10 3.81
CA ILE A 124 -6.79 -29.66 3.36
C ILE A 124 -6.68 -31.18 3.28
N ARG A 125 -7.57 -31.89 3.97
CA ARG A 125 -7.66 -33.35 3.97
C ARG A 125 -8.78 -33.83 3.06
N LEU A 126 -8.40 -34.61 2.05
CA LEU A 126 -9.28 -35.33 1.14
C LEU A 126 -9.34 -36.81 1.55
N GLN A 127 -10.52 -37.29 1.95
CA GLN A 127 -10.72 -38.70 2.27
C GLN A 127 -11.47 -39.43 1.15
N PHE A 128 -10.94 -40.58 0.74
CA PHE A 128 -11.49 -41.40 -0.32
C PHE A 128 -12.06 -42.73 0.19
N SER A 129 -13.01 -43.29 -0.56
CA SER A 129 -13.72 -44.52 -0.22
C SER A 129 -12.84 -45.77 -0.12
N GLU A 130 -11.68 -45.76 -0.78
CA GLU A 130 -10.66 -46.82 -0.78
C GLU A 130 -9.24 -46.21 -0.68
N LEU A 131 -8.23 -47.04 -0.43
CA LEU A 131 -6.82 -46.66 -0.46
C LEU A 131 -6.44 -46.08 -1.83
N VAL A 132 -5.71 -44.96 -1.84
CA VAL A 132 -5.22 -44.29 -3.05
C VAL A 132 -3.83 -44.78 -3.44
N ASP A 133 -3.49 -44.77 -4.73
CA ASP A 133 -2.14 -45.06 -5.20
C ASP A 133 -1.25 -43.80 -5.09
N PRO A 134 -0.22 -43.79 -4.21
CA PRO A 134 0.65 -42.63 -4.03
C PRO A 134 1.34 -42.16 -5.32
N GLU A 135 1.65 -43.07 -6.25
CA GLU A 135 2.29 -42.70 -7.53
C GLU A 135 1.37 -41.89 -8.46
N THR A 136 0.07 -41.91 -8.19
CA THR A 136 -0.93 -41.14 -8.95
C THR A 136 -1.36 -39.85 -8.27
N VAL A 137 -0.81 -39.51 -7.10
CA VAL A 137 -1.13 -38.27 -6.38
C VAL A 137 -0.10 -37.21 -6.76
N ASN A 138 -0.52 -36.20 -7.53
CA ASN A 138 0.31 -35.06 -7.93
C ASN A 138 -0.57 -33.93 -8.50
N ARG A 139 0.07 -32.82 -8.88
CA ARG A 139 -0.57 -31.64 -9.47
C ARG A 139 -1.40 -31.86 -10.74
N LEU A 140 -1.25 -32.98 -11.44
CA LEU A 140 -2.08 -33.30 -12.60
C LEU A 140 -3.40 -33.94 -12.19
N THR A 141 -3.39 -34.76 -11.14
CA THR A 141 -4.55 -35.57 -10.73
C THR A 141 -5.39 -34.91 -9.65
N ILE A 142 -4.79 -34.10 -8.80
CA ILE A 142 -5.47 -33.23 -7.84
C ILE A 142 -4.91 -31.82 -8.06
N GLN A 143 -5.71 -30.98 -8.71
CA GLN A 143 -5.33 -29.62 -9.10
C GLN A 143 -5.90 -28.62 -8.09
N VAL A 144 -5.10 -27.66 -7.66
CA VAL A 144 -5.55 -26.59 -6.75
C VAL A 144 -5.57 -25.29 -7.55
N MET A 145 -6.74 -24.88 -8.01
CA MET A 145 -6.88 -23.74 -8.89
C MET A 145 -7.10 -22.44 -8.09
N VAL A 146 -6.29 -21.42 -8.38
CA VAL A 146 -6.53 -20.03 -7.99
C VAL A 146 -6.81 -19.24 -9.27
N GLY A 147 -8.08 -18.87 -9.48
CA GLY A 147 -8.52 -18.37 -10.79
C GLY A 147 -8.23 -19.39 -11.89
N ALA A 148 -7.34 -19.05 -12.83
CA ALA A 148 -6.93 -19.93 -13.93
C ALA A 148 -5.60 -20.67 -13.68
N GLU A 149 -4.90 -20.36 -12.60
CA GLU A 149 -3.57 -20.92 -12.30
C GLU A 149 -3.66 -22.10 -11.34
N ASN A 150 -2.80 -23.10 -11.53
CA ASN A 150 -2.69 -24.24 -10.63
C ASN A 150 -1.60 -23.94 -9.60
N GLN A 151 -1.98 -23.71 -8.36
CA GLN A 151 -1.07 -23.47 -7.26
C GLN A 151 -0.35 -24.77 -6.86
N GLU A 152 0.96 -24.70 -6.67
CA GLU A 152 1.74 -25.81 -6.13
C GLU A 152 1.46 -25.99 -4.64
N VAL A 153 1.31 -27.24 -4.22
CA VAL A 153 1.09 -27.65 -2.83
C VAL A 153 1.89 -28.92 -2.56
N ARG A 154 2.20 -29.18 -1.30
CA ARG A 154 2.79 -30.44 -0.86
C ARG A 154 1.70 -31.50 -0.69
N TYR A 155 1.93 -32.70 -1.24
CA TYR A 155 0.97 -33.81 -1.21
C TYR A 155 1.43 -34.88 -0.22
N VAL A 156 0.67 -35.10 0.86
CA VAL A 156 0.93 -36.17 1.83
C VAL A 156 -0.12 -37.26 1.69
N VAL A 157 0.33 -38.50 1.44
CA VAL A 157 -0.57 -39.65 1.28
C VAL A 157 -0.56 -40.53 2.52
N LYS A 158 -1.70 -40.63 3.20
CA LYS A 158 -1.91 -41.50 4.36
C LYS A 158 -2.92 -42.58 4.02
N ASN A 159 -2.45 -43.82 3.90
CA ASN A 159 -3.29 -44.99 3.63
C ASN A 159 -3.41 -45.84 4.90
N GLY A 160 -4.64 -46.19 5.29
CA GLY A 160 -4.88 -47.09 6.43
C GLY A 160 -5.62 -46.47 7.61
N GLU A 161 -6.00 -45.19 7.52
CA GLU A 161 -6.90 -44.56 8.50
C GLU A 161 -8.25 -45.27 8.52
N THR A 162 -8.79 -45.53 9.72
CA THR A 162 -10.08 -46.20 9.87
C THR A 162 -11.21 -45.19 9.72
N GLY A 163 -11.98 -45.30 8.65
CA GLY A 163 -13.16 -44.45 8.40
C GLY A 163 -14.31 -44.73 9.37
N LEU A 164 -15.36 -43.91 9.31
CA LEU A 164 -16.58 -44.07 10.13
C LEU A 164 -17.30 -45.41 9.89
N ASP A 165 -17.07 -46.04 8.74
CA ASP A 165 -17.57 -47.36 8.39
C ASP A 165 -16.71 -48.53 8.93
N GLY A 166 -15.66 -48.21 9.70
CA GLY A 166 -14.73 -49.18 10.26
C GLY A 166 -13.75 -49.77 9.24
N LYS A 167 -13.65 -49.21 8.02
CA LYS A 167 -12.79 -49.70 6.95
C LYS A 167 -11.57 -48.79 6.74
N PRO A 168 -10.43 -49.33 6.26
CA PRO A 168 -9.29 -48.52 5.84
C PRO A 168 -9.64 -47.56 4.69
N LYS A 169 -9.25 -46.30 4.82
CA LYS A 169 -9.46 -45.23 3.83
C LYS A 169 -8.12 -44.72 3.29
N GLY A 170 -8.17 -44.18 2.08
CA GLY A 170 -7.07 -43.40 1.50
C GLY A 170 -7.28 -41.93 1.80
N VAL A 171 -6.24 -41.25 2.26
CA VAL A 171 -6.25 -39.84 2.60
C VAL A 171 -5.13 -39.13 1.85
N VAL A 172 -5.46 -37.99 1.27
CA VAL A 172 -4.49 -37.05 0.70
C VAL A 172 -4.62 -35.73 1.45
N ILE A 173 -3.52 -35.25 2.02
CA ILE A 173 -3.43 -33.93 2.63
C ILE A 173 -2.73 -33.01 1.63
N LEU A 174 -3.35 -31.87 1.36
CA LEU A 174 -2.80 -30.78 0.57
C LEU A 174 -2.32 -29.72 1.54
N ASP A 175 -1.01 -29.48 1.53
CA ASP A 175 -0.37 -28.51 2.39
C ASP A 175 0.13 -27.34 1.53
N PRO A 176 -0.45 -26.13 1.71
CA PRO A 176 -0.07 -24.97 0.91
C PRO A 176 1.24 -24.33 1.35
N THR A 177 1.72 -24.63 2.57
CA THR A 177 2.97 -24.11 3.10
C THR A 177 4.12 -25.05 2.75
N ILE A 178 5.14 -24.54 2.10
CA ILE A 178 6.28 -25.30 1.56
C ILE A 178 7.55 -24.64 2.08
N SER A 179 8.32 -25.36 2.89
CA SER A 179 9.61 -24.90 3.41
C SER A 179 10.75 -25.03 2.39
N ALA A 180 11.89 -24.37 2.63
CA ALA A 180 13.13 -24.61 1.88
C ALA A 180 13.56 -26.09 1.88
N LEU A 181 13.35 -26.82 2.99
CA LEU A 181 13.63 -28.25 3.07
C LEU A 181 12.66 -29.08 2.20
N ASP A 182 11.38 -28.72 2.16
CA ASP A 182 10.41 -29.34 1.26
C ASP A 182 10.75 -29.07 -0.20
N GLN A 183 11.17 -27.85 -0.53
CA GLN A 183 11.67 -27.51 -1.87
C GLN A 183 12.85 -28.40 -2.26
N ALA A 184 13.85 -28.54 -1.39
CA ALA A 184 15.03 -29.37 -1.65
C ALA A 184 14.66 -30.86 -1.79
N LYS A 185 13.71 -31.35 -0.99
CA LYS A 185 13.29 -32.75 -0.96
C LYS A 185 12.36 -33.14 -2.12
N TYR A 186 11.42 -32.28 -2.48
CA TYR A 186 10.35 -32.59 -3.44
C TYR A 186 10.48 -31.84 -4.78
N GLY A 187 11.37 -30.84 -4.88
CA GLY A 187 11.59 -30.07 -6.11
C GLY A 187 10.43 -29.13 -6.47
N ILE A 188 9.64 -28.72 -5.47
CA ILE A 188 8.51 -27.78 -5.61
C ILE A 188 8.93 -26.38 -5.13
N PRO A 189 8.39 -25.27 -5.66
CA PRO A 189 8.74 -23.92 -5.22
C PRO A 189 8.40 -23.70 -3.73
N GLU A 190 9.29 -23.01 -3.00
CA GLU A 190 9.03 -22.58 -1.62
C GLU A 190 7.83 -21.64 -1.54
N ASN A 191 7.05 -21.74 -0.46
CA ASN A 191 5.89 -20.91 -0.18
C ASN A 191 5.59 -20.89 1.33
N GLY A 192 6.09 -19.89 2.07
CA GLY A 192 5.82 -19.77 3.51
C GLY A 192 4.48 -19.13 3.85
N VAL A 193 3.83 -18.48 2.87
CA VAL A 193 2.61 -17.69 3.08
C VAL A 193 1.33 -18.54 2.91
N GLY A 194 1.41 -19.63 2.15
CA GLY A 194 0.30 -20.53 1.89
C GLY A 194 -0.61 -20.06 0.76
N PHE A 195 -1.92 -20.15 0.94
CA PHE A 195 -2.89 -19.72 -0.06
C PHE A 195 -2.97 -18.18 -0.20
N PRO A 196 -3.24 -17.64 -1.40
CA PRO A 196 -3.49 -16.21 -1.58
C PRO A 196 -4.79 -15.77 -0.87
N PRO A 197 -4.93 -14.50 -0.49
CA PRO A 197 -6.15 -13.98 0.14
C PRO A 197 -7.33 -13.98 -0.85
N SER A 198 -8.54 -14.06 -0.33
CA SER A 198 -9.76 -13.87 -1.14
C SER A 198 -10.07 -12.38 -1.33
N ASP A 199 -10.60 -12.02 -2.50
CA ASP A 199 -10.97 -10.62 -2.81
C ASP A 199 -12.02 -10.06 -1.83
N ASP A 200 -12.92 -10.91 -1.34
CA ASP A 200 -13.95 -10.55 -0.38
C ASP A 200 -14.28 -11.70 0.60
N GLN A 201 -15.22 -11.48 1.52
CA GLN A 201 -15.60 -12.45 2.56
C GLN A 201 -16.72 -13.42 2.12
N ILE A 202 -17.12 -13.39 0.85
CA ILE A 202 -18.36 -14.00 0.34
C ILE A 202 -18.06 -15.02 -0.76
N ASN A 203 -17.29 -14.63 -1.76
CA ASN A 203 -17.01 -15.33 -3.01
C ASN A 203 -15.81 -16.27 -2.89
N THR A 204 -15.76 -17.25 -3.80
CA THR A 204 -14.68 -18.24 -3.88
C THR A 204 -13.51 -17.69 -4.68
N ASN A 205 -12.29 -17.98 -4.25
CA ASN A 205 -11.06 -17.74 -5.01
C ASN A 205 -10.29 -19.04 -5.31
N ILE A 206 -10.57 -20.13 -4.57
CA ILE A 206 -9.93 -21.43 -4.75
C ILE A 206 -10.92 -22.52 -5.17
N GLN A 207 -10.45 -23.40 -6.06
CA GLN A 207 -11.16 -24.61 -6.46
C GLN A 207 -10.21 -25.81 -6.59
N ILE A 208 -10.47 -26.88 -5.83
CA ILE A 208 -9.84 -28.18 -6.05
C ILE A 208 -10.54 -28.89 -7.20
N ARG A 209 -9.80 -29.39 -8.19
CA ARG A 209 -10.30 -30.17 -9.32
C ARG A 209 -9.64 -31.54 -9.36
N ILE A 210 -10.45 -32.59 -9.44
CA ILE A 210 -9.99 -33.98 -9.54
C ILE A 210 -10.56 -34.61 -10.82
N PRO A 211 -9.77 -34.64 -11.91
CA PRO A 211 -10.20 -35.21 -13.19
C PRO A 211 -10.47 -36.71 -13.09
N THR A 212 -11.56 -37.17 -13.71
CA THR A 212 -11.98 -38.59 -13.63
C THR A 212 -11.56 -39.42 -14.84
N ALA A 213 -11.20 -38.76 -15.94
CA ALA A 213 -10.80 -39.36 -17.21
C ALA A 213 -9.51 -38.74 -17.75
N LEU A 214 -8.78 -39.50 -18.56
CA LEU A 214 -7.59 -39.03 -19.28
C LEU A 214 -8.03 -38.16 -20.47
N ASP A 215 -7.41 -37.00 -20.61
CA ASP A 215 -7.60 -36.11 -21.75
C ASP A 215 -6.27 -35.47 -22.20
N PRO A 216 -5.44 -36.22 -22.94
CA PRO A 216 -4.10 -35.77 -23.32
C PRO A 216 -4.09 -34.52 -24.20
N LEU A 217 -5.18 -34.23 -24.92
CA LEU A 217 -5.28 -33.05 -25.79
C LEU A 217 -5.38 -31.74 -25.01
N PHE A 218 -5.78 -31.81 -23.75
CA PHE A 218 -5.92 -30.66 -22.85
C PHE A 218 -5.00 -30.77 -21.64
N GLY A 219 -3.90 -31.52 -21.77
CA GLY A 219 -2.85 -31.63 -20.74
C GLY A 219 -3.16 -32.62 -19.61
N GLN A 220 -4.30 -33.32 -19.64
CA GLN A 220 -4.68 -34.30 -18.63
C GLN A 220 -4.13 -35.69 -18.97
N THR A 221 -2.88 -35.95 -18.64
CA THR A 221 -2.19 -37.21 -19.00
C THR A 221 -2.25 -38.29 -17.93
N MET A 222 -2.84 -38.01 -16.77
CA MET A 222 -2.93 -38.93 -15.62
C MET A 222 -4.27 -38.73 -14.90
N VAL A 223 -4.76 -39.73 -14.17
CA VAL A 223 -5.92 -39.59 -13.26
C VAL A 223 -5.61 -40.24 -11.92
N LEU A 224 -6.29 -39.81 -10.86
CA LEU A 224 -6.16 -40.42 -9.54
C LEU A 224 -6.69 -41.86 -9.58
N LEU A 225 -5.87 -42.82 -9.13
CA LEU A 225 -6.24 -44.23 -9.06
C LEU A 225 -6.26 -44.74 -7.63
N ASN A 226 -7.07 -45.77 -7.39
CA ASN A 226 -6.97 -46.55 -6.16
C ASN A 226 -5.65 -47.36 -6.14
N ARG A 227 -5.24 -47.84 -4.96
CA ARG A 227 -3.97 -48.59 -4.78
C ARG A 227 -3.86 -49.84 -5.65
N GLY A 228 -4.98 -50.43 -6.08
CA GLY A 228 -5.03 -51.56 -7.01
C GLY A 228 -4.86 -51.18 -8.49
N ARG A 229 -4.81 -49.88 -8.83
CA ARG A 229 -4.75 -49.32 -10.19
C ARG A 229 -5.86 -49.80 -11.12
N ASN A 230 -7.03 -50.10 -10.57
CA ASN A 230 -8.15 -50.67 -11.32
C ASN A 230 -9.41 -49.78 -11.32
N HIS A 231 -9.44 -48.73 -10.49
CA HIS A 231 -10.53 -47.75 -10.43
C HIS A 231 -9.99 -46.32 -10.39
N SER A 232 -10.50 -45.45 -11.26
CA SER A 232 -10.35 -44.00 -11.15
C SER A 232 -11.49 -43.39 -10.34
N LEU A 233 -11.34 -42.11 -9.96
CA LEU A 233 -12.38 -41.38 -9.24
C LEU A 233 -13.69 -41.37 -10.05
N THR A 234 -14.80 -41.71 -9.42
CA THR A 234 -16.15 -41.65 -9.99
C THR A 234 -16.98 -40.63 -9.20
N PRO A 235 -17.62 -39.63 -9.85
CA PRO A 235 -18.47 -38.66 -9.16
C PRO A 235 -19.71 -39.33 -8.56
N THR A 236 -20.13 -38.86 -7.39
CA THR A 236 -21.41 -39.20 -6.76
C THR A 236 -22.50 -38.19 -7.15
N ALA A 237 -23.77 -38.50 -6.88
CA ALA A 237 -24.89 -37.59 -7.18
C ALA A 237 -24.84 -36.26 -6.40
N SER A 238 -24.10 -36.21 -5.29
CA SER A 238 -23.89 -35.02 -4.47
C SER A 238 -22.66 -34.21 -4.86
N ASP A 239 -21.82 -34.73 -5.75
CA ASP A 239 -20.61 -34.01 -6.17
C ASP A 239 -20.95 -32.88 -7.15
N PRO A 240 -20.52 -31.64 -6.89
CA PRO A 240 -20.43 -30.63 -7.94
C PRO A 240 -19.35 -31.08 -8.93
N VAL A 241 -19.68 -30.92 -10.21
CA VAL A 241 -18.87 -31.42 -11.32
C VAL A 241 -18.73 -30.33 -12.35
N ASP A 242 -17.49 -30.07 -12.78
CA ASP A 242 -17.20 -29.30 -13.98
C ASP A 242 -16.95 -30.26 -15.14
N LEU A 243 -17.05 -29.77 -16.37
CA LEU A 243 -16.83 -30.60 -17.56
C LEU A 243 -15.52 -30.23 -18.23
N SER A 244 -14.74 -31.24 -18.61
CA SER A 244 -13.62 -31.05 -19.53
C SER A 244 -14.14 -30.59 -20.91
N PRO A 245 -13.27 -30.10 -21.81
CA PRO A 245 -13.67 -29.80 -23.19
C PRO A 245 -14.25 -31.02 -23.95
N ASN A 246 -13.90 -32.25 -23.53
CA ASN A 246 -14.47 -33.50 -24.05
C ASN A 246 -15.73 -33.97 -23.29
N PHE A 247 -16.27 -33.13 -22.41
CA PHE A 247 -17.42 -33.41 -21.54
C PHE A 247 -17.19 -34.52 -20.52
N ASP A 248 -15.94 -34.85 -20.21
CA ASP A 248 -15.63 -35.75 -19.11
C ASP A 248 -15.82 -35.02 -17.77
N PRO A 249 -16.39 -35.69 -16.76
CA PRO A 249 -16.63 -35.07 -15.47
C PRO A 249 -15.32 -34.79 -14.73
N ILE A 250 -15.28 -33.67 -14.02
CA ILE A 250 -14.19 -33.28 -13.11
C ILE A 250 -14.84 -33.00 -11.78
N VAL A 251 -14.50 -33.77 -10.74
CA VAL A 251 -15.04 -33.52 -9.39
C VAL A 251 -14.41 -32.26 -8.84
N VAL A 252 -15.23 -31.34 -8.35
CA VAL A 252 -14.73 -30.05 -7.85
C VAL A 252 -15.11 -29.78 -6.40
N ARG A 253 -14.29 -28.97 -5.73
CA ARG A 253 -14.58 -28.39 -4.41
C ARG A 253 -14.08 -26.95 -4.36
N ALA A 254 -15.02 -26.02 -4.29
CA ALA A 254 -14.74 -24.59 -4.22
C ALA A 254 -14.91 -24.08 -2.79
N PHE A 255 -13.99 -23.22 -2.37
CA PHE A 255 -13.99 -22.56 -1.07
C PHE A 255 -13.26 -21.22 -1.17
N ARG A 256 -13.45 -20.37 -0.17
CA ARG A 256 -12.69 -19.12 -0.06
C ARG A 256 -11.58 -19.28 0.94
N THR A 257 -10.45 -18.64 0.69
CA THR A 257 -9.43 -18.45 1.72
C THR A 257 -9.82 -17.27 2.61
N GLY A 258 -9.12 -17.09 3.73
CA GLY A 258 -9.28 -15.88 4.53
C GLY A 258 -8.59 -14.67 3.88
N ASN A 259 -9.00 -13.47 4.28
CA ASN A 259 -8.37 -12.21 3.88
C ASN A 259 -8.19 -11.24 5.08
N GLY A 260 -7.64 -10.05 4.85
CA GLY A 260 -7.37 -9.05 5.90
C GLY A 260 -8.59 -8.58 6.70
N ASN A 261 -9.81 -8.80 6.18
CA ASN A 261 -11.06 -8.48 6.91
C ASN A 261 -11.54 -9.63 7.81
N ASP A 262 -10.98 -10.84 7.67
CA ASP A 262 -11.23 -11.97 8.55
C ASP A 262 -10.36 -11.90 9.83
N PRO A 263 -10.74 -12.58 10.92
CA PRO A 263 -9.87 -12.73 12.09
C PRO A 263 -8.49 -13.26 11.72
N SER A 264 -7.45 -12.79 12.42
CA SER A 264 -6.05 -13.17 12.17
C SER A 264 -5.62 -12.97 10.72
N ASN A 265 -6.08 -11.89 10.07
CA ASN A 265 -5.80 -11.56 8.67
C ASN A 265 -6.11 -12.68 7.67
N GLY A 266 -7.02 -13.59 8.03
CA GLY A 266 -7.40 -14.73 7.21
C GLY A 266 -6.53 -15.97 7.37
N PHE A 267 -5.58 -15.98 8.30
CA PHE A 267 -4.78 -17.13 8.69
C PHE A 267 -5.45 -17.95 9.80
N MET A 268 -4.89 -19.12 10.10
CA MET A 268 -5.27 -19.86 11.31
C MET A 268 -4.94 -19.04 12.56
N VAL A 269 -5.72 -19.23 13.63
CA VAL A 269 -5.47 -18.54 14.90
C VAL A 269 -4.11 -18.97 15.42
N ASP A 270 -3.18 -18.02 15.42
CA ASP A 270 -1.87 -18.15 16.02
C ASP A 270 -1.79 -17.26 17.28
N LEU A 271 -1.26 -17.84 18.36
CA LEU A 271 -1.06 -17.17 19.64
C LEU A 271 0.44 -17.10 20.00
N GLN A 272 1.30 -17.71 19.20
CA GLN A 272 2.74 -17.59 19.35
C GLN A 272 3.18 -16.29 18.71
N ARG A 273 4.15 -15.64 19.34
CA ARG A 273 4.77 -14.45 18.77
C ARG A 273 5.96 -14.87 17.94
N PRO A 274 6.17 -14.25 16.76
CA PRO A 274 7.38 -14.49 16.00
C PRO A 274 8.60 -14.11 16.83
N LYS A 275 9.65 -14.92 16.74
CA LYS A 275 10.94 -14.70 17.37
C LYS A 275 12.00 -14.51 16.31
N LEU A 276 12.94 -13.61 16.59
CA LEU A 276 14.17 -13.51 15.82
C LEU A 276 15.01 -14.77 16.06
N ILE A 277 15.59 -15.33 15.01
CA ILE A 277 16.47 -16.49 15.06
C ILE A 277 17.81 -16.18 14.40
N THR A 278 18.82 -16.98 14.72
CA THR A 278 20.14 -16.90 14.09
C THR A 278 20.74 -18.28 13.95
N ASP A 279 21.59 -18.45 12.94
CA ASP A 279 22.38 -19.65 12.70
C ASP A 279 23.82 -19.41 13.15
N LEU A 280 24.26 -20.14 14.17
CA LEU A 280 25.58 -20.04 14.76
C LEU A 280 26.39 -21.30 14.45
N GLU A 281 27.62 -21.12 13.99
CA GLU A 281 28.54 -22.25 13.87
C GLU A 281 28.95 -22.75 15.27
N VAL A 282 28.88 -24.08 15.45
CA VAL A 282 29.19 -24.74 16.71
C VAL A 282 30.16 -25.91 16.54
N ASP A 283 30.98 -26.11 17.56
CA ASP A 283 31.86 -27.28 17.73
C ASP A 283 31.20 -28.23 18.73
N VAL A 284 30.70 -29.36 18.25
CA VAL A 284 30.11 -30.42 19.08
C VAL A 284 31.19 -31.41 19.49
N ALA A 285 31.65 -31.28 20.74
CA ALA A 285 32.69 -32.11 21.33
C ALA A 285 32.25 -33.57 21.54
N SER A 286 30.97 -33.81 21.87
CA SER A 286 30.47 -35.18 22.05
C SER A 286 28.98 -35.33 21.74
N VAL A 287 28.62 -36.53 21.25
CA VAL A 287 27.23 -36.97 21.00
C VAL A 287 27.06 -38.34 21.67
N ALA A 288 26.28 -38.43 22.74
CA ALA A 288 26.09 -39.64 23.52
C ALA A 288 24.61 -40.10 23.52
N PRO A 289 24.32 -41.42 23.44
CA PRO A 289 22.94 -41.92 23.54
C PRO A 289 22.40 -41.77 24.98
N VAL A 290 21.14 -41.37 25.10
CA VAL A 290 20.43 -41.32 26.40
C VAL A 290 19.87 -42.70 26.74
N SER A 291 20.07 -43.17 27.98
CA SER A 291 19.62 -44.51 28.39
C SER A 291 18.10 -44.63 28.31
N GLY A 292 17.60 -45.63 27.59
CA GLY A 292 16.17 -45.92 27.48
C GLY A 292 15.43 -45.22 26.34
N SER A 293 16.09 -44.36 25.55
CA SER A 293 15.48 -43.74 24.37
C SER A 293 16.32 -43.99 23.09
N PRO A 294 15.70 -44.47 21.99
CA PRO A 294 16.40 -44.63 20.72
C PRO A 294 16.66 -43.28 20.01
N THR A 295 15.84 -42.27 20.27
CA THR A 295 15.78 -40.99 19.54
C THR A 295 16.51 -39.85 20.26
N LEU A 296 16.76 -39.94 21.57
CA LEU A 296 17.43 -38.88 22.32
C LEU A 296 18.97 -39.01 22.30
N ARG A 297 19.65 -37.87 22.22
CA ARG A 297 21.12 -37.72 22.31
C ARG A 297 21.48 -36.60 23.27
N GLN A 298 22.50 -36.80 24.08
CA GLN A 298 23.14 -35.74 24.85
C GLN A 298 24.29 -35.16 24.01
N LEU A 299 24.30 -33.84 23.85
CA LEU A 299 25.31 -33.08 23.13
C LEU A 299 26.14 -32.27 24.12
N THR A 300 27.45 -32.19 23.90
CA THR A 300 28.32 -31.19 24.53
C THR A 300 28.92 -30.33 23.45
N TYR A 301 28.73 -29.01 23.50
CA TYR A 301 29.12 -28.11 22.42
C TYR A 301 29.59 -26.73 22.90
N SER A 302 30.20 -25.97 22.00
CA SER A 302 30.50 -24.54 22.16
C SER A 302 30.26 -23.80 20.86
N ILE A 303 29.92 -22.52 20.94
CA ILE A 303 29.79 -21.64 19.77
C ILE A 303 31.20 -21.23 19.30
N ASN A 304 31.43 -21.27 17.98
CA ASN A 304 32.75 -21.05 17.39
C ASN A 304 33.17 -19.58 17.46
N VAL A 305 32.22 -18.66 17.27
CA VAL A 305 32.44 -17.22 17.36
C VAL A 305 32.55 -16.82 18.82
N SER A 306 33.76 -16.42 19.24
CA SER A 306 34.05 -16.13 20.66
C SER A 306 33.18 -15.02 21.24
N GLN A 307 32.86 -13.98 20.46
CA GLN A 307 31.94 -12.91 20.91
C GLN A 307 30.48 -13.37 21.03
N CYS A 308 30.10 -14.51 20.47
CA CYS A 308 28.75 -15.08 20.57
C CYS A 308 28.67 -16.27 21.54
N GLN A 309 29.76 -16.65 22.23
CA GLN A 309 29.76 -17.79 23.13
C GLN A 309 28.81 -17.65 24.32
N GLY A 310 28.50 -16.43 24.74
CA GLY A 310 27.56 -16.18 25.82
C GLY A 310 26.09 -16.37 25.47
N VAL A 311 25.75 -16.65 24.20
CA VAL A 311 24.39 -17.04 23.82
C VAL A 311 24.06 -18.38 24.48
N THR A 312 23.09 -18.37 25.40
CA THR A 312 22.75 -19.53 26.22
C THR A 312 21.90 -20.55 25.45
N PRO A 313 22.10 -21.87 25.69
CA PRO A 313 21.25 -22.93 25.13
C PRO A 313 19.79 -22.79 25.59
N LYS A 314 18.86 -23.12 24.70
CA LYS A 314 17.41 -23.06 24.96
C LYS A 314 16.73 -24.35 24.52
N ALA A 315 15.67 -24.73 25.23
CA ALA A 315 14.77 -25.75 24.71
C ALA A 315 14.11 -25.23 23.42
N GLY A 316 14.11 -26.04 22.37
CA GLY A 316 13.69 -25.64 21.02
C GLY A 316 14.83 -25.28 20.06
N ASP A 317 16.06 -25.09 20.55
CA ASP A 317 17.23 -24.89 19.70
C ASP A 317 17.46 -26.08 18.76
N ILE A 318 17.86 -25.83 17.52
CA ILE A 318 18.01 -26.86 16.49
C ILE A 318 19.48 -27.02 16.11
N PHE A 319 19.94 -28.27 16.04
CA PHE A 319 21.27 -28.61 15.58
C PHE A 319 21.22 -29.30 14.22
N GLU A 320 22.03 -28.83 13.29
CA GLU A 320 22.39 -29.55 12.07
C GLU A 320 23.81 -30.11 12.18
N LEU A 321 23.94 -31.44 12.30
CA LEU A 321 25.20 -32.15 12.51
C LEU A 321 25.38 -33.26 11.49
N ASN A 322 26.29 -33.08 10.53
CA ASN A 322 26.61 -34.08 9.51
C ASN A 322 25.36 -34.60 8.75
N GLY A 323 24.42 -33.70 8.44
CA GLY A 323 23.14 -34.02 7.78
C GLY A 323 22.09 -34.64 8.70
N ALA A 324 22.33 -34.70 10.01
CA ALA A 324 21.31 -35.01 11.02
C ALA A 324 20.72 -33.73 11.61
N VAL A 325 19.42 -33.73 11.86
CA VAL A 325 18.69 -32.63 12.48
C VAL A 325 18.27 -33.07 13.88
N LEU A 326 18.60 -32.27 14.90
CA LEU A 326 18.20 -32.52 16.29
C LEU A 326 17.50 -31.31 16.89
N LEU A 327 16.45 -31.57 17.67
CA LEU A 327 15.72 -30.56 18.43
C LEU A 327 16.07 -30.66 19.91
N THR A 328 16.54 -29.57 20.50
CA THR A 328 16.87 -29.50 21.93
C THR A 328 15.59 -29.63 22.76
N ALA A 329 15.48 -30.73 23.51
CA ALA A 329 14.35 -30.99 24.38
C ALA A 329 14.59 -30.41 25.79
N VAL A 330 15.83 -30.51 26.28
CA VAL A 330 16.22 -30.10 27.64
C VAL A 330 17.62 -29.50 27.63
N VAL A 331 17.80 -28.41 28.38
CA VAL A 331 19.11 -27.85 28.71
C VAL A 331 19.61 -28.50 30.00
N ASP A 332 20.74 -29.23 29.92
CA ASP A 332 21.29 -29.98 31.05
C ASP A 332 22.30 -29.13 31.86
N ASP A 333 23.13 -28.32 31.19
CA ASP A 333 24.11 -27.40 31.80
C ASP A 333 24.42 -26.21 30.87
N ASP A 334 24.19 -24.99 31.36
CA ASP A 334 24.44 -23.71 30.70
C ASP A 334 25.54 -22.87 31.39
N SER A 335 26.24 -23.43 32.39
CA SER A 335 27.15 -22.66 33.26
C SER A 335 28.52 -22.38 32.64
N ASN A 336 28.88 -23.10 31.57
CA ASN A 336 30.18 -23.00 30.90
C ASN A 336 30.01 -22.75 29.39
N PRO A 337 30.24 -21.51 28.92
CA PRO A 337 30.15 -21.14 27.50
C PRO A 337 31.05 -21.93 26.54
N SER A 338 32.10 -22.57 27.05
CA SER A 338 33.00 -23.43 26.25
C SER A 338 32.58 -24.90 26.24
N ALA A 339 31.50 -25.29 26.94
CA ALA A 339 31.01 -26.67 27.01
C ALA A 339 29.56 -26.74 27.51
N TYR A 340 28.62 -26.16 26.76
CA TYR A 340 27.19 -26.33 27.02
C TYR A 340 26.78 -27.79 26.88
N VAL A 341 25.84 -28.25 27.71
CA VAL A 341 25.30 -29.61 27.66
C VAL A 341 23.79 -29.58 27.48
N VAL A 342 23.31 -30.28 26.46
CA VAL A 342 21.88 -30.35 26.12
C VAL A 342 21.46 -31.77 25.77
N THR A 343 20.20 -32.10 26.00
CA THR A 343 19.57 -33.33 25.51
C THR A 343 18.63 -32.99 24.35
N ALA A 344 18.89 -33.57 23.19
CA ALA A 344 18.19 -33.30 21.94
C ALA A 344 17.57 -34.56 21.32
N ALA A 345 16.39 -34.42 20.70
CA ALA A 345 15.70 -35.47 19.95
C ALA A 345 16.14 -35.46 18.48
N ILE A 346 16.50 -36.62 17.94
CA ILE A 346 16.79 -36.79 16.52
C ILE A 346 15.48 -36.69 15.74
N LEU A 347 15.40 -35.69 14.85
CA LEU A 347 14.31 -35.55 13.88
C LEU A 347 14.64 -36.28 12.59
N ASP A 348 15.87 -36.14 12.09
CA ASP A 348 16.33 -36.84 10.89
C ASP A 348 17.83 -37.18 10.97
N GLY A 349 18.26 -38.19 10.21
CA GLY A 349 19.65 -38.57 10.03
C GLY A 349 20.27 -39.33 11.21
N SER A 350 21.61 -39.32 11.27
CA SER A 350 22.41 -40.01 12.30
C SER A 350 23.53 -39.09 12.80
N PRO A 351 23.37 -38.48 13.99
CA PRO A 351 24.28 -37.44 14.45
C PRO A 351 25.64 -38.00 14.88
N SER A 352 26.69 -37.22 14.64
CA SER A 352 28.04 -37.49 15.14
C SER A 352 28.76 -36.18 15.50
N ALA A 353 29.72 -36.26 16.42
CA ALA A 353 30.50 -35.12 16.89
C ALA A 353 31.32 -34.48 15.75
N GLY A 354 31.53 -33.17 15.84
CA GLY A 354 32.17 -32.37 14.79
C GLY A 354 31.62 -30.94 14.75
N THR A 355 31.88 -30.25 13.65
CA THR A 355 31.31 -28.92 13.37
C THR A 355 29.86 -29.04 12.90
N GLY A 356 29.03 -28.06 13.24
CA GLY A 356 27.69 -27.94 12.69
C GLY A 356 27.09 -26.55 12.91
N THR A 357 25.79 -26.47 12.72
CA THR A 357 25.02 -25.22 12.86
C THR A 357 24.00 -25.37 13.99
N LEU A 358 23.90 -24.32 14.80
CA LEU A 358 22.90 -24.16 15.85
C LEU A 358 21.96 -23.02 15.45
N THR A 359 20.68 -23.32 15.23
CA THR A 359 19.64 -22.31 15.11
C THR A 359 19.08 -22.02 16.50
N SER A 360 19.20 -20.78 16.97
CA SER A 360 18.68 -20.34 18.28
C SER A 360 17.80 -19.11 18.17
N ALA A 361 16.77 -19.04 19.03
CA ALA A 361 15.87 -17.90 19.13
C ALA A 361 16.39 -16.84 20.10
N TYR A 362 16.15 -15.57 19.77
CA TYR A 362 16.46 -14.43 20.62
C TYR A 362 15.56 -14.40 21.85
N GLU A 363 16.15 -14.24 23.03
CA GLU A 363 15.44 -13.95 24.29
C GLU A 363 16.13 -12.82 25.05
N SER A 364 15.46 -12.26 26.06
CA SER A 364 15.99 -11.12 26.83
C SER A 364 17.34 -11.39 27.51
N ASN A 365 17.66 -12.65 27.80
CA ASN A 365 18.96 -13.03 28.37
C ASN A 365 20.11 -12.87 27.38
N ASP A 366 19.80 -12.74 26.09
CA ASP A 366 20.78 -12.56 25.02
C ASP A 366 21.01 -11.08 24.65
N SER A 367 20.50 -10.12 25.44
CA SER A 367 20.59 -8.68 25.17
C SER A 367 22.02 -8.20 24.89
N ASP A 368 23.00 -8.82 25.53
CA ASP A 368 24.41 -8.44 25.41
C ASP A 368 25.07 -8.94 24.10
N TYR A 369 24.34 -9.75 23.34
CA TYR A 369 24.86 -10.47 22.16
C TYR A 369 24.05 -10.19 20.89
N GLN A 370 23.18 -9.17 20.87
CA GLN A 370 22.22 -8.89 19.78
C GLN A 370 22.83 -8.84 18.37
N LEU A 371 24.09 -8.41 18.21
CA LEU A 371 24.79 -8.43 16.91
C LEU A 371 24.97 -9.86 16.33
N CYS A 372 24.92 -10.91 17.15
CA CYS A 372 24.96 -12.30 16.71
C CYS A 372 23.68 -12.75 15.99
N TRP A 373 22.62 -11.92 16.00
CA TRP A 373 21.38 -12.16 15.23
C TRP A 373 21.35 -11.42 13.89
N LEU A 374 22.40 -10.69 13.55
CA LEU A 374 22.54 -10.02 12.27
C LEU A 374 23.48 -10.83 11.37
N LYS A 375 23.16 -10.87 10.08
CA LYS A 375 24.06 -11.38 9.05
C LYS A 375 24.42 -10.24 8.10
N PHE A 376 25.71 -10.13 7.81
CA PHE A 376 26.23 -9.12 6.87
C PHE A 376 26.65 -9.79 5.56
N SER A 377 26.40 -9.12 4.44
CA SER A 377 26.89 -9.54 3.13
C SER A 377 27.51 -8.36 2.38
N PRO A 378 28.81 -8.38 2.04
CA PRO A 378 29.79 -9.45 2.29
C PRO A 378 30.03 -9.75 3.78
N GLU A 379 30.60 -10.92 4.07
CA GLU A 379 30.95 -11.33 5.44
C GLU A 379 31.98 -10.36 6.06
N PRO A 380 31.85 -9.96 7.34
CA PRO A 380 32.79 -9.06 8.01
C PRO A 380 34.19 -9.67 8.16
N GLU A 381 35.21 -8.83 8.36
CA GLU A 381 36.58 -9.29 8.65
C GLU A 381 36.67 -10.18 9.89
N THR A 382 35.81 -9.94 10.88
CA THR A 382 35.67 -10.77 12.09
C THR A 382 34.20 -10.80 12.53
N LEU A 383 33.65 -12.01 12.66
CA LEU A 383 32.27 -12.22 13.08
C LEU A 383 32.03 -11.73 14.53
N PRO A 384 30.81 -11.27 14.86
CA PRO A 384 29.67 -11.14 13.96
C PRO A 384 29.64 -9.83 13.16
N ALA A 385 30.34 -8.77 13.57
CA ALA A 385 30.15 -7.41 13.02
C ALA A 385 31.40 -6.50 13.08
N GLN A 386 32.61 -7.07 13.14
CA GLN A 386 33.84 -6.28 13.16
C GLN A 386 34.48 -6.25 11.76
N GLY A 387 34.75 -5.05 11.26
CA GLY A 387 35.25 -4.86 9.89
C GLY A 387 34.17 -5.16 8.85
N VAL A 388 32.98 -4.58 9.02
CA VAL A 388 31.87 -4.68 8.06
C VAL A 388 32.16 -3.80 6.85
N ASP A 389 31.94 -4.32 5.64
CA ASP A 389 32.05 -3.52 4.42
C ASP A 389 31.06 -2.33 4.48
N PRO A 390 31.47 -1.08 4.21
CA PRO A 390 30.56 0.06 4.19
C PRO A 390 29.38 -0.08 3.22
N TYR A 391 29.44 -0.97 2.22
CA TYR A 391 28.34 -1.28 1.31
C TYR A 391 27.64 -2.61 1.63
N ALA A 392 27.86 -3.17 2.83
CA ALA A 392 27.24 -4.41 3.23
C ALA A 392 25.72 -4.27 3.37
N THR A 393 25.01 -5.36 3.06
CA THR A 393 23.61 -5.53 3.40
C THR A 393 23.48 -6.21 4.77
N ILE A 394 22.35 -6.00 5.44
CA ILE A 394 22.09 -6.53 6.78
C ILE A 394 20.82 -7.38 6.74
N THR A 395 20.94 -8.66 7.10
CA THR A 395 19.84 -9.63 7.09
C THR A 395 19.42 -10.04 8.49
N LEU A 396 18.10 -10.14 8.69
CA LEU A 396 17.44 -10.71 9.86
C LEU A 396 16.67 -11.97 9.47
N HIS A 397 16.51 -12.89 10.41
CA HIS A 397 15.75 -14.13 10.22
C HIS A 397 14.73 -14.32 11.34
N PHE A 398 13.51 -14.73 10.99
CA PHE A 398 12.43 -15.03 11.92
C PHE A 398 12.10 -16.54 11.91
N ASN A 399 11.62 -17.06 13.03
CA ASN A 399 11.19 -18.47 13.15
C ASN A 399 9.96 -18.81 12.29
N GLU A 400 9.20 -17.80 11.88
CA GLU A 400 7.97 -17.92 11.09
C GLU A 400 7.82 -16.77 10.09
N ALA A 401 6.82 -16.88 9.21
CA ALA A 401 6.57 -15.91 8.15
C ALA A 401 6.02 -14.59 8.69
N ILE A 402 6.69 -13.50 8.33
CA ILE A 402 6.37 -12.12 8.71
C ILE A 402 5.57 -11.44 7.60
N ASP A 403 4.66 -10.54 7.97
CA ASP A 403 4.03 -9.66 6.99
C ASP A 403 5.05 -8.64 6.50
N ALA A 404 5.49 -8.81 5.25
CA ALA A 404 6.47 -7.95 4.62
C ALA A 404 6.03 -6.48 4.55
N ALA A 405 4.73 -6.18 4.60
CA ALA A 405 4.24 -4.79 4.66
C ALA A 405 4.58 -4.09 5.99
N THR A 406 4.94 -4.85 7.03
CA THR A 406 5.31 -4.33 8.36
C THR A 406 6.81 -4.19 8.57
N VAL A 407 7.64 -4.68 7.64
CA VAL A 407 9.11 -4.55 7.69
C VAL A 407 9.56 -3.40 6.79
N LYS A 408 9.88 -2.28 7.42
CA LYS A 408 10.12 -0.98 6.79
C LYS A 408 11.45 -0.42 7.27
N SER A 409 12.28 0.05 6.34
CA SER A 409 13.64 0.48 6.58
C SER A 409 13.77 1.81 7.35
N MET A 410 12.71 2.64 7.38
CA MET A 410 12.69 3.90 8.12
C MET A 410 11.89 3.83 9.43
N GLU A 411 11.03 2.83 9.60
CA GLU A 411 10.10 2.74 10.73
C GLU A 411 10.27 1.53 11.66
N THR A 412 10.57 0.33 11.12
CA THR A 412 10.49 -0.91 11.91
C THR A 412 11.74 -1.77 11.89
N MET A 413 12.56 -1.69 10.84
CA MET A 413 13.92 -2.27 10.76
C MET A 413 14.89 -1.14 10.41
N VAL A 414 15.33 -0.40 11.43
CA VAL A 414 15.98 0.90 11.22
C VAL A 414 17.47 0.83 11.56
N LEU A 415 18.32 1.10 10.56
CA LEU A 415 19.75 1.30 10.76
C LEU A 415 20.00 2.77 11.06
N VAL A 416 20.61 3.05 12.22
CA VAL A 416 20.81 4.41 12.72
C VAL A 416 22.27 4.65 13.08
N SER A 417 22.74 5.89 12.89
CA SER A 417 23.96 6.36 13.57
C SER A 417 23.62 7.24 14.76
N PHE A 418 24.38 7.10 15.83
CA PHE A 418 24.08 7.74 17.10
C PHE A 418 25.35 8.26 17.79
N THR A 419 25.14 9.07 18.82
CA THR A 419 26.22 9.62 19.65
C THR A 419 26.23 8.95 21.04
N LYS A 420 27.41 8.54 21.53
CA LYS A 420 27.57 7.74 22.76
C LYS A 420 27.35 8.49 24.08
N ASP A 421 27.32 9.83 24.06
CA ASP A 421 27.38 10.67 25.30
C ASP A 421 26.30 11.78 25.39
N PHE A 422 25.21 11.72 24.61
CA PHE A 422 24.18 12.78 24.60
C PHE A 422 22.79 12.31 25.05
N ASP A 423 22.24 12.93 26.11
CA ASP A 423 20.84 12.79 26.57
C ASP A 423 19.85 13.58 25.69
N ASN A 424 19.86 13.40 24.36
CA ASN A 424 18.96 14.10 23.43
C ASN A 424 18.51 13.23 22.24
N ALA A 425 17.87 13.85 21.23
CA ALA A 425 17.37 13.19 20.03
C ALA A 425 18.40 12.31 19.28
N THR A 426 19.71 12.56 19.46
CA THR A 426 20.80 11.87 18.75
C THR A 426 21.56 10.84 19.59
N GLY A 427 21.14 10.64 20.84
CA GLY A 427 21.81 9.77 21.80
C GLY A 427 21.64 8.28 21.54
N GLU A 428 22.49 7.48 22.17
CA GLU A 428 22.40 6.02 22.24
C GLU A 428 21.09 5.53 22.90
N PHE A 429 20.67 4.29 22.59
CA PHE A 429 19.50 3.65 23.19
C PHE A 429 19.67 3.33 24.68
N GLU A 430 18.66 3.72 25.47
CA GLU A 430 18.61 3.50 26.91
C GLU A 430 17.50 2.51 27.35
N PRO A 431 17.77 1.19 27.44
CA PRO A 431 16.75 0.16 27.67
C PRO A 431 15.95 0.28 28.99
N GLY A 432 16.41 1.13 29.92
CA GLY A 432 15.71 1.43 31.19
C GLY A 432 14.84 2.69 31.17
N ASN A 433 15.02 3.55 30.17
CA ASN A 433 14.39 4.88 30.10
C ASN A 433 13.42 5.00 28.92
N GLU A 434 13.61 4.24 27.84
CA GLU A 434 12.80 4.32 26.62
C GLU A 434 12.52 2.94 26.00
N SER A 435 11.45 2.84 25.19
CA SER A 435 11.20 1.67 24.34
C SER A 435 12.00 1.74 23.03
N VAL A 436 12.09 0.63 22.29
CA VAL A 436 12.74 0.66 20.96
C VAL A 436 11.97 1.55 19.99
N GLY A 437 10.63 1.58 20.10
CA GLY A 437 9.78 2.50 19.34
C GLY A 437 10.14 3.95 19.61
N ASP A 438 10.23 4.34 20.89
CA ASP A 438 10.61 5.71 21.30
C ASP A 438 12.02 6.07 20.80
N TYR A 439 12.96 5.12 20.90
CA TYR A 439 14.33 5.29 20.40
C TYR A 439 14.36 5.58 18.91
N ILE A 440 13.63 4.78 18.12
CA ILE A 440 13.48 4.98 16.69
C ILE A 440 12.83 6.35 16.44
N ASP A 441 11.72 6.67 17.10
CA ASP A 441 10.93 7.88 16.85
C ASP A 441 11.68 9.18 17.15
N ARG A 442 12.57 9.19 18.15
CA ARG A 442 13.39 10.37 18.41
C ARG A 442 14.59 10.54 17.47
N GLN A 443 14.98 9.51 16.70
CA GLN A 443 16.09 9.65 15.75
C GLN A 443 15.73 10.65 14.65
N LEU A 444 16.63 11.59 14.40
CA LEU A 444 16.40 12.62 13.38
C LEU A 444 16.51 12.05 11.96
N GLY A 445 15.47 12.25 11.15
CA GLY A 445 15.45 11.93 9.73
C GLY A 445 16.23 12.94 8.87
N TYR A 446 16.49 14.13 9.40
CA TYR A 446 17.35 15.18 8.86
C TYR A 446 17.79 16.10 9.99
N GLU A 447 18.87 16.86 9.80
CA GLU A 447 19.36 17.81 10.79
C GLU A 447 19.54 19.20 10.17
N THR A 448 18.94 20.21 10.79
CA THR A 448 19.09 21.63 10.41
C THR A 448 20.10 22.31 11.33
N ILE A 449 21.35 22.46 10.88
CA ILE A 449 22.39 23.20 11.61
C ILE A 449 22.89 24.36 10.77
N PHE A 450 22.02 25.28 10.35
CA PHE A 450 22.52 26.55 9.84
C PHE A 450 23.02 27.43 10.99
N ASN A 451 24.27 27.22 11.41
CA ASN A 451 24.96 28.08 12.37
C ASN A 451 26.29 28.61 11.82
N ALA A 452 26.19 29.66 11.00
CA ALA A 452 27.35 30.38 10.47
C ALA A 452 28.33 30.92 11.55
N ASP A 453 27.90 31.01 12.82
CA ASP A 453 28.72 31.48 13.95
C ASP A 453 29.40 30.33 14.74
N ALA A 454 28.94 29.07 14.62
CA ALA A 454 29.56 27.91 15.27
C ALA A 454 30.76 27.35 14.50
N GLY A 455 30.89 27.66 13.21
CA GLY A 455 31.91 27.07 12.35
C GLY A 455 31.69 25.59 12.07
N GLU A 456 30.50 25.07 12.35
CA GLU A 456 30.03 23.74 11.94
C GLU A 456 29.32 23.91 10.59
N ASP A 457 29.76 23.16 9.58
CA ASP A 457 29.13 23.16 8.27
C ASP A 457 27.79 22.39 8.35
N PRO A 458 26.65 22.96 7.92
CA PRO A 458 25.38 22.24 7.90
C PRO A 458 25.51 20.97 7.06
N THR A 459 25.16 19.82 7.63
CA THR A 459 25.25 18.53 6.93
C THR A 459 23.99 18.24 6.11
N GLY A 460 22.83 18.80 6.49
CA GLY A 460 21.53 18.48 5.89
C GLY A 460 21.11 17.02 6.01
N SER A 461 21.96 16.17 6.59
CA SER A 461 21.82 14.72 6.64
C SER A 461 21.08 14.29 7.90
N GLY A 462 20.37 13.18 7.78
CA GLY A 462 19.74 12.46 8.86
C GLY A 462 20.54 11.26 9.34
N ARG A 463 20.04 10.68 10.43
CA ARG A 463 20.66 9.56 11.13
C ARG A 463 20.19 8.20 10.65
N ILE A 464 19.14 8.14 9.84
CA ILE A 464 18.52 6.90 9.39
C ILE A 464 19.10 6.50 8.03
N LYS A 465 19.62 5.27 7.94
CA LYS A 465 20.28 4.71 6.76
C LYS A 465 19.33 3.67 6.20
N PHE A 466 18.54 4.05 5.20
CA PHE A 466 17.46 3.24 4.66
C PHE A 466 17.72 2.80 3.23
N GLY A 467 16.86 1.94 2.71
CA GLY A 467 16.94 1.41 1.35
C GLY A 467 16.01 0.22 1.19
N PRO A 468 16.00 -0.45 0.03
CA PRO A 468 15.11 -1.57 -0.21
C PRO A 468 15.31 -2.68 0.83
N VAL A 469 14.19 -3.24 1.28
CA VAL A 469 14.14 -4.45 2.11
C VAL A 469 13.76 -5.61 1.21
N GLU A 470 14.71 -6.50 0.94
CA GLU A 470 14.46 -7.72 0.18
C GLU A 470 13.90 -8.81 1.11
N VAL A 471 12.85 -9.49 0.67
CA VAL A 471 12.17 -10.56 1.42
C VAL A 471 12.29 -11.89 0.69
N THR A 472 12.54 -12.97 1.43
CA THR A 472 12.57 -14.34 0.88
C THR A 472 11.16 -14.86 0.57
N SER A 473 11.03 -15.89 -0.27
CA SER A 473 9.74 -16.49 -0.66
C SER A 473 8.92 -17.04 0.51
N ASP A 474 9.59 -17.44 1.58
CA ASP A 474 8.94 -17.86 2.83
C ASP A 474 8.55 -16.70 3.75
N SER A 475 8.91 -15.47 3.40
CA SER A 475 8.68 -14.25 4.19
C SER A 475 9.33 -14.27 5.57
N ARG A 476 10.45 -14.98 5.74
CA ARG A 476 11.13 -15.15 7.04
C ARG A 476 12.45 -14.41 7.15
N SER A 477 13.04 -14.04 6.02
CA SER A 477 14.33 -13.35 5.98
C SER A 477 14.16 -12.01 5.31
N PHE A 478 14.68 -10.96 5.96
CA PHE A 478 14.57 -9.58 5.50
C PHE A 478 15.96 -8.97 5.44
N THR A 479 16.33 -8.49 4.26
CA THR A 479 17.65 -7.92 3.99
C THR A 479 17.53 -6.44 3.67
N LEU A 480 18.04 -5.59 4.56
CA LEU A 480 18.18 -4.16 4.33
C LEU A 480 19.43 -3.90 3.48
N SER A 481 19.25 -3.18 2.38
CA SER A 481 20.34 -2.69 1.53
C SER A 481 20.39 -1.17 1.57
N PRO A 482 21.24 -0.54 2.41
CA PRO A 482 21.32 0.92 2.49
C PRO A 482 21.61 1.56 1.13
N LEU A 483 20.81 2.55 0.74
CA LEU A 483 20.77 3.12 -0.62
C LEU A 483 22.14 3.59 -1.16
N LYS A 484 22.99 4.10 -0.26
CA LYS A 484 24.34 4.61 -0.52
C LYS A 484 25.40 3.98 0.38
N GLY A 485 25.08 2.85 1.00
CA GLY A 485 25.91 2.23 2.03
C GLY A 485 25.75 2.88 3.41
N ILE A 486 26.57 2.41 4.33
CA ILE A 486 26.65 2.81 5.73
C ILE A 486 27.63 3.99 5.81
N THR A 487 27.10 5.21 5.86
CA THR A 487 27.87 6.46 5.74
C THR A 487 27.95 7.24 7.06
N ASP A 488 28.99 8.07 7.17
CA ASP A 488 29.16 9.08 8.22
C ASP A 488 29.24 10.47 7.58
N ALA A 489 28.10 11.13 7.44
CA ALA A 489 28.04 12.51 6.96
C ALA A 489 28.12 13.56 8.09
N HIS A 490 28.19 13.13 9.35
CA HIS A 490 28.18 14.01 10.53
C HIS A 490 29.57 14.17 11.15
N ASP A 491 30.61 13.57 10.54
CA ASP A 491 31.97 13.57 11.07
C ASP A 491 32.01 13.05 12.52
N GLU A 492 31.17 12.03 12.81
CA GLU A 492 31.03 11.37 14.13
C GLU A 492 32.33 10.66 14.57
N GLY A 493 33.40 10.77 13.76
CA GLY A 493 34.76 10.29 14.00
C GLY A 493 35.84 11.37 14.25
N GLY A 494 35.46 12.58 14.67
CA GLY A 494 36.39 13.70 14.94
C GLY A 494 37.74 13.31 15.57
N ALA A 495 38.81 13.41 14.77
CA ALA A 495 40.23 13.50 15.12
C ALA A 495 40.93 12.45 16.04
N LEU A 496 40.26 11.47 16.66
CA LEU A 496 40.91 10.47 17.52
C LEU A 496 40.20 9.10 17.54
N GLY A 497 40.10 8.40 16.41
CA GLY A 497 40.08 6.93 16.38
C GLY A 497 38.87 6.18 16.98
N SER A 498 37.75 6.85 17.27
CA SER A 498 36.45 6.19 17.53
C SER A 498 35.56 6.39 16.30
N GLY A 499 35.30 5.31 15.54
CA GLY A 499 34.53 5.37 14.29
C GLY A 499 33.03 5.66 14.47
N LEU A 500 32.30 5.69 13.36
CA LEU A 500 30.84 5.80 13.27
C LEU A 500 30.14 4.81 14.22
N ASN A 501 29.31 5.29 15.14
CA ASN A 501 28.52 4.41 16.00
C ASN A 501 27.23 4.03 15.29
N LEU A 502 26.93 2.73 15.27
CA LEU A 502 25.83 2.16 14.50
C LEU A 502 24.97 1.27 15.37
N ALA A 503 23.66 1.34 15.16
CA ALA A 503 22.71 0.41 15.73
C ALA A 503 21.69 -0.03 14.68
N LEU A 504 21.32 -1.31 14.68
CA LEU A 504 20.11 -1.78 14.02
C LEU A 504 19.02 -1.99 15.08
N ALA A 505 17.95 -1.22 15.00
CA ALA A 505 16.82 -1.27 15.92
C ALA A 505 15.60 -1.94 15.27
N LEU A 506 14.91 -2.80 16.03
CA LEU A 506 13.66 -3.44 15.59
C LEU A 506 12.49 -2.94 16.41
N ARG A 507 11.53 -2.29 15.76
CA ARG A 507 10.29 -1.88 16.42
C ARG A 507 9.45 -3.12 16.73
N ASP A 508 9.20 -3.32 18.02
CA ASP A 508 8.23 -4.30 18.52
C ASP A 508 6.87 -3.64 18.82
N GLY A 509 5.91 -4.40 19.34
CA GLY A 509 4.58 -3.88 19.67
C GLY A 509 3.64 -3.78 18.46
N SER A 510 2.52 -3.07 18.64
CA SER A 510 1.41 -3.07 17.67
C SER A 510 1.66 -2.27 16.39
N SER A 511 2.61 -1.34 16.43
CA SER A 511 3.08 -0.56 15.27
C SER A 511 4.42 -1.07 14.73
N GLY A 512 4.90 -2.20 15.24
CA GLY A 512 6.17 -2.82 14.84
C GLY A 512 5.99 -3.92 13.80
N ILE A 513 6.97 -4.84 13.78
CA ILE A 513 6.95 -6.00 12.90
C ILE A 513 5.90 -7.01 13.36
N LEU A 514 5.03 -7.44 12.44
CA LEU A 514 3.96 -8.40 12.71
C LEU A 514 4.10 -9.67 11.85
N ASP A 515 3.68 -10.82 12.37
CA ASP A 515 3.49 -12.00 11.53
C ASP A 515 2.30 -11.83 10.56
N LEU A 516 2.14 -12.81 9.68
CA LEU A 516 1.02 -12.86 8.75
C LEU A 516 -0.37 -12.92 9.43
N ALA A 517 -0.45 -13.40 10.68
CA ALA A 517 -1.68 -13.47 11.48
C ALA A 517 -1.94 -12.19 12.31
N GLY A 518 -1.02 -11.23 12.31
CA GLY A 518 -1.07 -9.97 13.06
C GLY A 518 -0.48 -10.02 14.48
N ASN A 519 0.28 -11.06 14.85
CA ASN A 519 0.98 -11.10 16.14
C ASN A 519 2.27 -10.29 16.10
N GLN A 520 2.55 -9.63 17.21
CA GLN A 520 3.74 -8.79 17.38
C GLN A 520 5.00 -9.65 17.54
N VAL A 521 6.09 -9.23 16.91
CA VAL A 521 7.41 -9.82 17.16
C VAL A 521 7.80 -9.75 18.63
N SER A 522 8.34 -10.87 19.12
CA SER A 522 8.97 -10.99 20.42
C SER A 522 10.47 -10.71 20.28
N ALA A 523 10.82 -9.43 20.15
CA ALA A 523 12.20 -8.95 20.11
C ALA A 523 12.44 -7.90 21.21
N PRO A 524 12.32 -8.28 22.50
CA PRO A 524 12.32 -7.32 23.60
C PRO A 524 13.63 -6.50 23.62
N LEU A 525 13.49 -5.17 23.53
CA LEU A 525 14.62 -4.21 23.60
C LEU A 525 15.72 -4.49 22.55
N PHE A 526 15.35 -4.98 21.36
CA PHE A 526 16.31 -5.31 20.31
C PHE A 526 16.88 -4.06 19.63
N VAL A 527 18.11 -3.67 20.02
CA VAL A 527 18.90 -2.59 19.42
C VAL A 527 20.35 -3.06 19.30
N ALA A 528 20.64 -3.78 18.22
CA ALA A 528 21.95 -4.40 18.00
C ALA A 528 23.03 -3.35 17.75
N ARG A 529 23.90 -3.15 18.74
CA ARG A 529 24.95 -2.12 18.77
C ARG A 529 26.21 -2.61 19.49
N ASP A 530 27.26 -1.79 19.46
CA ASP A 530 28.40 -1.94 20.36
C ASP A 530 27.99 -1.64 21.81
N LEU A 531 28.25 -2.60 22.70
CA LEU A 531 28.08 -2.46 24.14
C LEU A 531 29.48 -2.37 24.73
N GLU A 532 29.78 -1.37 25.56
CA GLU A 532 31.11 -1.16 26.15
C GLU A 532 31.45 -2.20 27.24
N ILE A 533 31.24 -3.48 26.94
CA ILE A 533 31.40 -4.65 27.79
C ILE A 533 32.50 -5.52 27.17
N VAL A 534 33.44 -5.97 27.99
CA VAL A 534 34.56 -6.79 27.49
C VAL A 534 34.04 -8.18 27.10
N GLY A 535 34.28 -8.57 25.84
CA GLY A 535 33.95 -9.91 25.33
C GLY A 535 32.59 -10.01 24.64
N THR A 536 31.84 -8.91 24.53
CA THR A 536 30.63 -8.84 23.69
C THR A 536 30.99 -8.47 22.25
N PRO A 537 30.07 -8.69 21.29
CA PRO A 537 30.22 -8.24 19.92
C PRO A 537 30.39 -6.72 19.81
N VAL A 538 31.18 -6.28 18.82
CA VAL A 538 31.43 -4.88 18.49
C VAL A 538 31.03 -4.65 17.04
N PHE A 539 30.37 -3.53 16.74
CA PHE A 539 30.02 -3.14 15.38
C PHE A 539 31.03 -2.10 14.87
N THR A 540 31.92 -2.47 13.93
CA THR A 540 32.84 -1.53 13.28
C THR A 540 32.88 -1.73 11.77
N LEU A 541 33.06 -0.64 11.02
CA LEU A 541 33.29 -0.70 9.58
C LEU A 541 34.75 -1.06 9.24
N ALA A 542 34.96 -1.65 8.07
CA ALA A 542 36.27 -1.98 7.51
C ALA A 542 36.92 -0.77 6.81
N GLY A 543 38.25 -0.81 6.71
CA GLY A 543 39.00 0.16 5.90
C GLY A 543 39.24 1.53 6.55
N ASP A 544 39.73 2.46 5.75
CA ASP A 544 40.02 3.84 6.16
C ASP A 544 38.72 4.68 6.09
N PRO A 545 38.32 5.39 7.16
CA PRO A 545 37.13 6.25 7.16
C PRO A 545 37.07 7.26 6.01
N SER A 546 38.22 7.74 5.52
CA SER A 546 38.28 8.64 4.36
C SER A 546 37.87 8.01 3.03
N THR A 547 37.69 6.68 3.00
CA THR A 547 37.25 5.91 1.83
C THR A 547 35.81 5.43 1.93
N TRP A 548 35.16 5.65 3.08
CA TRP A 548 33.75 5.33 3.26
C TRP A 548 32.89 6.22 2.36
N PRO A 549 31.68 5.75 1.97
CA PRO A 549 30.75 6.62 1.27
C PRO A 549 30.40 7.83 2.16
N ASN A 550 30.36 9.00 1.55
CA ASN A 550 30.08 10.29 2.19
C ASN A 550 28.72 10.86 1.78
N ASP A 551 27.88 10.02 1.17
CA ASP A 551 26.49 10.36 0.85
C ASP A 551 25.68 10.61 2.13
N ARG A 552 24.74 11.54 2.00
CA ARG A 552 23.83 12.03 3.03
C ARG A 552 22.48 11.36 2.84
N TYR A 553 21.78 11.10 3.94
CA TYR A 553 20.44 10.53 3.94
C TYR A 553 19.44 11.56 4.43
N PHE A 554 18.21 11.50 3.95
CA PHE A 554 17.09 12.34 4.39
C PHE A 554 15.87 11.46 4.49
N ALA A 555 15.19 11.52 5.63
CA ALA A 555 13.96 10.81 5.89
C ALA A 555 12.93 11.72 6.53
N LEU A 556 11.68 11.54 6.11
CA LEU A 556 10.48 12.09 6.71
C LEU A 556 9.57 10.91 7.04
N ARG A 557 9.17 10.73 8.28
CA ARG A 557 8.46 9.53 8.78
C ARG A 557 7.03 9.79 9.18
N ALA A 558 6.55 11.02 9.01
CA ALA A 558 5.19 11.41 9.39
C ALA A 558 4.80 10.97 10.82
N ASN A 559 5.76 10.94 11.76
CA ASN A 559 5.52 10.62 13.17
C ASN A 559 4.81 11.77 13.91
N ALA A 560 5.03 12.99 13.42
CA ALA A 560 4.39 14.23 13.82
C ALA A 560 4.37 15.17 12.60
N THR A 561 3.60 16.26 12.69
CA THR A 561 3.77 17.36 11.72
C THR A 561 5.04 18.18 11.99
N ASP A 562 5.58 18.06 13.20
CA ASP A 562 6.83 18.61 13.73
C ASP A 562 7.79 17.42 13.98
N GLU A 563 8.53 17.01 12.95
CA GLU A 563 9.35 15.80 12.93
C GLU A 563 10.68 15.94 13.69
N ASN A 564 11.21 17.15 13.80
CA ASN A 564 12.46 17.43 14.52
C ASN A 564 12.21 17.92 15.97
N VAL A 565 10.94 18.13 16.36
CA VAL A 565 10.50 18.57 17.69
C VAL A 565 10.98 19.98 18.03
N ASP A 566 11.06 20.87 17.03
CA ASP A 566 11.43 22.28 17.22
C ASP A 566 10.22 23.20 17.49
N GLY A 567 9.00 22.66 17.42
CA GLY A 567 7.74 23.35 17.64
C GLY A 567 7.12 23.94 16.38
N LEU A 568 7.73 23.74 15.21
CA LEU A 568 7.28 24.20 13.90
C LEU A 568 6.94 23.00 13.01
N SER A 569 6.24 23.25 11.90
CA SER A 569 5.69 22.17 11.07
C SER A 569 6.48 21.99 9.79
N GLU A 570 6.92 20.77 9.51
CA GLU A 570 7.52 20.37 8.24
C GLU A 570 6.51 20.42 7.11
N TYR A 571 5.22 20.26 7.41
CA TYR A 571 4.16 20.08 6.42
C TYR A 571 3.13 21.19 6.43
N ALA A 572 2.66 21.57 5.23
CA ALA A 572 1.51 22.43 5.04
C ALA A 572 0.69 22.00 3.81
N GLY A 573 -0.56 22.44 3.73
CA GLY A 573 -1.46 22.11 2.62
C GLY A 573 -2.61 21.18 3.03
N GLN A 574 -2.89 20.17 2.21
CA GLN A 574 -4.04 19.29 2.32
C GLN A 574 -3.62 17.87 2.71
N PHE A 575 -3.65 17.58 3.99
CA PHE A 575 -3.43 16.24 4.50
C PHE A 575 -4.30 15.96 5.72
N THR A 576 -4.43 14.69 6.02
CA THR A 576 -4.77 14.20 7.34
C THR A 576 -3.58 13.44 7.90
N PHE A 577 -3.51 13.38 9.22
CA PHE A 577 -2.34 12.92 9.92
C PHE A 577 -2.73 11.95 11.01
N GLU A 578 -2.07 10.80 11.03
CA GLU A 578 -2.00 9.86 12.14
C GLU A 578 -0.51 9.62 12.41
N PRO A 579 -0.04 9.46 13.66
CA PRO A 579 1.37 9.20 13.93
C PRO A 579 1.89 7.99 13.11
N GLY A 580 2.90 8.24 12.28
CA GLY A 580 3.52 7.29 11.35
C GLY A 580 2.82 7.17 9.99
N VAL A 581 1.76 7.95 9.73
CA VAL A 581 1.02 7.91 8.46
C VAL A 581 0.48 9.29 8.06
N LEU A 582 0.98 9.81 6.95
CA LEU A 582 0.43 10.97 6.26
C LEU A 582 -0.55 10.51 5.18
N LYS A 583 -1.78 11.04 5.21
CA LYS A 583 -2.82 10.69 4.22
C LYS A 583 -3.32 11.92 3.49
N GLY A 584 -3.90 11.70 2.31
CA GLY A 584 -4.74 12.70 1.69
C GLY A 584 -5.96 13.07 2.55
N ARG A 585 -6.73 14.06 2.11
CA ARG A 585 -8.08 14.28 2.65
C ARG A 585 -8.95 13.06 2.34
N LEU A 586 -9.87 12.75 3.24
CA LEU A 586 -10.84 11.67 3.05
C LEU A 586 -11.59 11.79 1.73
N LEU A 587 -11.79 10.65 1.06
CA LEU A 587 -12.54 10.60 -0.18
C LEU A 587 -13.99 11.01 0.09
N SER A 588 -14.44 12.06 -0.59
CA SER A 588 -15.77 12.63 -0.38
C SER A 588 -16.36 13.16 -1.67
N ARG A 589 -17.64 12.88 -1.88
CA ARG A 589 -18.43 13.39 -3.01
C ARG A 589 -19.45 14.40 -2.55
N PHE A 590 -19.54 15.51 -3.26
CA PHE A 590 -20.54 16.53 -2.98
C PHE A 590 -20.85 17.36 -4.21
N SER A 591 -22.02 17.99 -4.22
CA SER A 591 -22.44 18.86 -5.32
C SER A 591 -22.53 20.32 -4.88
N ARG A 592 -22.37 21.24 -5.83
CA ARG A 592 -22.70 22.67 -5.66
C ARG A 592 -23.53 23.15 -6.83
N MET A 593 -24.46 24.07 -6.55
CA MET A 593 -25.37 24.62 -7.55
C MET A 593 -25.10 26.10 -7.79
N ALA A 594 -25.01 26.47 -9.07
CA ALA A 594 -24.99 27.85 -9.54
C ALA A 594 -26.42 28.25 -9.94
N ASP A 595 -27.31 28.41 -8.97
CA ASP A 595 -28.73 28.74 -9.19
C ASP A 595 -29.22 29.78 -8.15
N PRO A 596 -30.51 30.21 -8.17
CA PRO A 596 -30.98 31.26 -7.26
C PRO A 596 -30.96 30.92 -5.78
N SER A 597 -30.68 29.68 -5.39
CA SER A 597 -30.41 29.34 -3.98
C SER A 597 -29.11 29.98 -3.49
N ASN A 598 -28.16 30.25 -4.40
CA ASN A 598 -26.98 31.04 -4.10
C ASN A 598 -27.33 32.55 -4.13
N PRO A 599 -27.03 33.34 -3.08
CA PRO A 599 -27.40 34.75 -3.01
C PRO A 599 -26.81 35.60 -4.13
N TYR A 600 -25.59 35.28 -4.61
CA TYR A 600 -24.94 36.03 -5.67
C TYR A 600 -25.59 35.81 -7.04
N VAL A 601 -26.25 34.67 -7.23
CA VAL A 601 -27.05 34.37 -8.43
C VAL A 601 -28.50 34.85 -8.24
N GLY A 602 -29.11 34.54 -7.10
CA GLY A 602 -30.52 34.82 -6.81
C GLY A 602 -30.87 36.31 -6.75
N GLN A 603 -29.93 37.19 -6.39
CA GLN A 603 -30.14 38.64 -6.40
C GLN A 603 -30.16 39.26 -7.81
N ARG A 604 -29.81 38.50 -8.84
CA ARG A 604 -29.73 38.98 -10.23
C ARG A 604 -31.09 38.86 -10.95
N ILE A 605 -31.14 39.20 -12.23
CA ILE A 605 -32.41 39.22 -12.98
C ILE A 605 -32.68 37.83 -13.56
N ALA A 606 -33.77 37.19 -13.16
CA ALA A 606 -34.24 35.95 -13.78
C ALA A 606 -34.73 36.21 -15.21
N PHE A 607 -34.24 35.45 -16.17
CA PHE A 607 -34.71 35.55 -17.55
C PHE A 607 -35.99 34.72 -17.74
N SER A 608 -36.95 35.31 -18.45
CA SER A 608 -38.30 34.74 -18.60
C SER A 608 -38.46 33.82 -19.80
N GLN A 609 -37.36 33.50 -20.49
CA GLN A 609 -37.34 32.63 -21.67
C GLN A 609 -36.20 31.63 -21.56
N GLY A 610 -36.39 30.43 -22.12
CA GLY A 610 -35.31 29.46 -22.25
C GLY A 610 -34.35 29.87 -23.36
N ILE A 611 -33.06 29.62 -23.19
CA ILE A 611 -32.04 29.80 -24.24
C ILE A 611 -31.61 28.43 -24.75
N MET A 612 -31.64 28.17 -26.07
CA MET A 612 -31.35 26.85 -26.61
C MET A 612 -29.85 26.52 -26.66
N THR A 613 -28.99 27.51 -26.90
CA THR A 613 -27.54 27.32 -26.88
C THR A 613 -27.08 26.84 -25.49
N PRO A 614 -26.33 25.73 -25.38
CA PRO A 614 -25.59 25.04 -26.45
C PRO A 614 -26.30 23.91 -27.22
N LEU A 615 -27.49 23.45 -26.82
CA LEU A 615 -28.24 22.38 -27.49
C LEU A 615 -28.88 22.88 -28.80
N THR A 616 -28.08 22.98 -29.85
CA THR A 616 -28.46 23.54 -31.15
C THR A 616 -28.14 22.53 -32.27
N PRO A 617 -29.15 21.90 -32.91
CA PRO A 617 -28.93 20.90 -33.96
C PRO A 617 -28.25 21.44 -35.23
N ALA A 618 -28.26 22.76 -35.45
CA ALA A 618 -27.46 23.43 -36.47
C ALA A 618 -25.97 23.59 -36.07
N GLY A 619 -25.58 23.02 -34.92
CA GLY A 619 -24.27 23.06 -34.31
C GLY A 619 -23.99 24.32 -33.48
N ALA A 620 -23.15 24.20 -32.46
CA ALA A 620 -22.78 25.31 -31.59
C ALA A 620 -21.45 25.09 -30.85
N VAL A 621 -20.81 26.21 -30.49
CA VAL A 621 -19.71 26.27 -29.52
C VAL A 621 -20.05 27.34 -28.49
N LEU A 622 -19.97 27.00 -27.20
CA LEU A 622 -20.24 27.91 -26.08
C LEU A 622 -19.11 27.82 -25.06
N HIS A 623 -18.55 28.97 -24.66
CA HIS A 623 -17.81 29.10 -23.42
C HIS A 623 -18.70 29.79 -22.38
N THR A 624 -18.73 29.24 -21.17
CA THR A 624 -19.31 29.88 -20.00
C THR A 624 -18.48 29.59 -18.76
N VAL A 625 -18.70 30.35 -17.69
CA VAL A 625 -17.88 30.27 -16.48
C VAL A 625 -18.69 30.24 -15.19
N TYR A 626 -18.19 29.49 -14.21
CA TYR A 626 -18.61 29.58 -12.81
C TYR A 626 -17.46 30.07 -11.93
N GLY A 627 -17.62 31.26 -11.35
CA GLY A 627 -16.77 31.69 -10.25
C GLY A 627 -17.07 30.88 -8.99
N TYR A 628 -16.05 30.71 -8.14
CA TYR A 628 -16.14 29.97 -6.88
C TYR A 628 -17.31 30.40 -5.98
N HIS A 629 -17.58 31.71 -5.92
CA HIS A 629 -18.66 32.27 -5.12
C HIS A 629 -20.06 31.96 -5.68
N HIS A 630 -20.22 31.71 -7.00
CA HIS A 630 -21.50 31.23 -7.56
C HIS A 630 -21.80 29.79 -7.13
N LEU A 631 -20.77 29.01 -6.82
CA LEU A 631 -20.88 27.66 -6.30
C LEU A 631 -20.81 27.60 -4.77
N GLY A 632 -20.74 28.76 -4.09
CA GLY A 632 -20.71 28.83 -2.63
C GLY A 632 -19.43 28.28 -2.00
N LEU A 633 -18.34 28.20 -2.76
CA LEU A 633 -17.01 27.85 -2.24
C LEU A 633 -16.35 29.09 -1.60
N GLY A 634 -15.48 28.88 -0.63
CA GLY A 634 -14.60 29.87 -0.02
C GLY A 634 -13.35 30.11 -0.84
N LEU A 635 -12.87 31.37 -0.84
CA LEU A 635 -11.69 31.74 -1.61
C LEU A 635 -10.40 31.14 -1.06
N LEU A 636 -10.26 31.10 0.27
CA LEU A 636 -9.05 30.70 1.00
C LEU A 636 -9.23 29.41 1.82
N SER A 637 -10.31 28.66 1.56
CA SER A 637 -10.58 27.41 2.28
C SER A 637 -9.75 26.28 1.67
N VAL A 638 -8.69 25.86 2.35
CA VAL A 638 -7.78 24.80 1.89
C VAL A 638 -8.50 23.50 1.57
N SER A 639 -9.57 23.19 2.31
CA SER A 639 -10.44 22.03 2.09
C SER A 639 -11.21 22.06 0.75
N GLU A 640 -11.20 23.19 0.04
CA GLU A 640 -11.95 23.42 -1.20
C GLU A 640 -11.04 23.74 -2.39
N PHE A 641 -9.74 23.45 -2.31
CA PHE A 641 -8.86 23.42 -3.49
C PHE A 641 -8.68 21.98 -3.99
N ASN A 642 -8.10 21.84 -5.18
CA ASN A 642 -7.84 20.56 -5.84
C ASN A 642 -9.10 19.66 -5.86
N LEU A 643 -10.22 20.23 -6.34
CA LEU A 643 -11.49 19.52 -6.39
C LEU A 643 -11.68 18.95 -7.79
N ASP A 644 -11.81 17.63 -7.86
CA ASP A 644 -12.05 16.96 -9.14
C ASP A 644 -13.52 17.02 -9.49
N ILE A 645 -13.79 17.36 -10.74
CA ILE A 645 -15.15 17.38 -11.30
C ILE A 645 -15.38 16.04 -11.97
N GLU A 646 -16.35 15.28 -11.44
CA GLU A 646 -16.78 13.98 -11.98
C GLU A 646 -18.13 14.05 -12.71
N GLY A 647 -18.83 15.19 -12.61
CA GLY A 647 -20.11 15.37 -13.27
C GLY A 647 -20.57 16.81 -13.37
N LEU A 648 -21.44 17.06 -14.36
CA LEU A 648 -22.13 18.32 -14.56
C LEU A 648 -23.61 18.07 -14.86
N ASN A 649 -24.45 19.01 -14.44
CA ASN A 649 -25.88 19.00 -14.73
C ASN A 649 -26.35 20.41 -15.10
N TRP A 650 -27.36 20.49 -15.97
CA TRP A 650 -27.95 21.76 -16.39
C TRP A 650 -29.42 21.85 -15.99
N SER A 651 -29.91 23.07 -15.74
CA SER A 651 -31.31 23.26 -15.38
C SER A 651 -32.20 23.56 -16.60
N PRO A 652 -33.22 22.73 -16.88
CA PRO A 652 -34.17 23.00 -17.95
C PRO A 652 -35.06 24.21 -17.65
N PHE A 653 -35.32 25.02 -18.67
CA PHE A 653 -36.23 26.15 -18.57
C PHE A 653 -37.64 25.69 -18.15
N GLY A 654 -38.14 26.22 -17.04
CA GLY A 654 -39.41 25.78 -16.46
C GLY A 654 -39.44 24.32 -16.01
N GLY A 655 -38.28 23.67 -15.85
CA GLY A 655 -38.16 22.28 -15.39
C GLY A 655 -38.64 21.22 -16.37
N THR A 656 -38.82 21.57 -17.64
CA THR A 656 -39.31 20.65 -18.68
C THR A 656 -38.26 20.44 -19.75
N VAL A 657 -38.06 19.19 -20.15
CA VAL A 657 -37.25 18.81 -21.33
C VAL A 657 -38.13 18.14 -22.37
N PHE A 658 -37.69 18.18 -23.62
CA PHE A 658 -38.22 17.41 -24.73
C PHE A 658 -37.22 16.31 -25.09
N ASP A 659 -37.73 15.11 -25.36
CA ASP A 659 -36.89 13.99 -25.79
C ASP A 659 -36.17 14.36 -27.09
N ASP A 660 -34.85 14.20 -27.08
CA ASP A 660 -33.96 14.62 -28.17
C ASP A 660 -32.69 13.78 -28.14
N THR A 661 -31.99 13.70 -29.26
CA THR A 661 -30.72 12.97 -29.36
C THR A 661 -29.75 13.78 -30.20
N PHE A 662 -28.55 14.01 -29.65
CA PHE A 662 -27.42 14.58 -30.35
C PHE A 662 -26.43 13.48 -30.70
N ASP A 663 -26.16 13.27 -31.98
CA ASP A 663 -25.25 12.20 -32.48
C ASP A 663 -23.83 12.32 -31.91
N ARG A 664 -23.37 13.55 -31.67
CA ARG A 664 -22.09 13.84 -31.03
C ARG A 664 -22.14 15.15 -30.26
N TYR A 665 -21.68 15.10 -29.02
CA TYR A 665 -21.61 16.22 -28.12
C TYR A 665 -20.39 16.05 -27.22
N SER A 666 -19.68 17.14 -26.94
CA SER A 666 -18.56 17.11 -26.01
C SER A 666 -18.54 18.32 -25.08
N ILE A 667 -17.99 18.08 -23.88
CA ILE A 667 -17.69 19.11 -22.90
C ILE A 667 -16.20 19.06 -22.61
N ALA A 668 -15.58 20.23 -22.53
CA ALA A 668 -14.22 20.38 -22.03
C ALA A 668 -14.16 21.39 -20.89
N LEU A 669 -13.26 21.15 -19.94
CA LEU A 669 -13.08 21.95 -18.73
C LEU A 669 -11.67 22.55 -18.67
N ALA A 670 -11.56 23.76 -18.14
CA ALA A 670 -10.29 24.47 -17.92
C ALA A 670 -10.40 25.51 -16.79
N HIS A 671 -9.29 26.07 -16.32
CA HIS A 671 -9.29 27.33 -15.57
C HIS A 671 -9.46 28.51 -16.53
N SER A 672 -10.39 29.41 -16.23
CA SER A 672 -10.55 30.61 -17.04
C SER A 672 -9.45 31.63 -16.73
N LYS A 673 -8.87 32.21 -17.79
CA LYS A 673 -7.98 33.38 -17.66
C LYS A 673 -8.72 34.63 -17.17
N TYR A 674 -10.04 34.72 -17.39
CA TYR A 674 -10.85 35.91 -17.17
C TYR A 674 -11.86 35.68 -16.04
N PHE A 675 -12.14 36.73 -15.28
CA PHE A 675 -13.10 36.70 -14.16
C PHE A 675 -14.15 37.79 -14.36
N PRO A 676 -15.38 37.44 -14.79
CA PRO A 676 -16.46 38.42 -14.90
C PRO A 676 -16.79 39.03 -13.52
N ASP A 677 -16.68 40.35 -13.39
CA ASP A 677 -17.00 41.10 -12.17
C ASP A 677 -18.26 41.94 -12.46
N ASP A 678 -19.37 41.51 -11.89
CA ASP A 678 -20.71 42.01 -12.14
C ASP A 678 -21.13 43.14 -11.17
N TYR A 679 -20.15 43.83 -10.58
CA TYR A 679 -20.39 45.05 -9.83
C TYR A 679 -20.92 46.18 -10.73
N ILE A 680 -21.99 46.82 -10.27
CA ILE A 680 -22.62 47.96 -10.93
C ILE A 680 -22.25 49.22 -10.15
N ASP A 681 -21.56 50.13 -10.81
CA ASP A 681 -21.24 51.42 -10.20
C ASP A 681 -22.55 52.18 -9.92
N PRO A 682 -22.84 52.53 -8.65
CA PRO A 682 -24.09 53.18 -8.28
C PRO A 682 -24.24 54.59 -8.88
N ILE A 683 -23.16 55.22 -9.34
CA ILE A 683 -23.18 56.56 -9.95
C ILE A 683 -23.56 56.47 -11.43
N SER A 684 -22.90 55.60 -12.20
CA SER A 684 -23.16 55.46 -13.64
C SER A 684 -24.32 54.52 -13.98
N GLY A 685 -24.66 53.57 -13.11
CA GLY A 685 -25.63 52.50 -13.37
C GLY A 685 -25.13 51.44 -14.37
N TYR A 686 -23.86 51.50 -14.76
CA TYR A 686 -23.20 50.56 -15.67
C TYR A 686 -22.17 49.72 -14.92
N PRO A 687 -21.74 48.56 -15.46
CA PRO A 687 -20.66 47.81 -14.86
C PRO A 687 -19.38 48.65 -14.85
N GLU A 688 -18.67 48.62 -13.73
CA GLU A 688 -17.36 49.27 -13.60
C GLU A 688 -16.30 48.49 -14.38
N HIS A 689 -16.34 47.16 -14.29
CA HIS A 689 -15.33 46.25 -14.83
C HIS A 689 -15.78 45.56 -16.13
N GLN A 690 -16.23 46.33 -17.12
CA GLN A 690 -16.89 45.81 -18.34
C GLN A 690 -16.04 44.82 -19.17
N ASN A 691 -14.71 44.86 -19.04
CA ASN A 691 -13.80 44.02 -19.83
C ASN A 691 -13.16 42.87 -19.02
N SER A 692 -13.66 42.60 -17.80
CA SER A 692 -13.10 41.54 -16.94
C SER A 692 -13.52 40.12 -17.33
N GLY A 693 -14.64 39.97 -18.05
CA GLY A 693 -15.18 38.68 -18.49
C GLY A 693 -14.54 38.12 -19.76
N LEU A 694 -15.13 37.04 -20.28
CA LEU A 694 -14.62 36.27 -21.41
C LEU A 694 -14.36 37.13 -22.67
N LEU A 695 -13.29 36.80 -23.39
CA LEU A 695 -12.94 37.43 -24.66
C LEU A 695 -13.97 37.07 -25.72
N ARG A 696 -14.57 38.13 -26.26
CA ARG A 696 -15.69 38.06 -27.21
C ARG A 696 -15.30 38.27 -28.67
N GLN A 697 -14.03 38.60 -28.97
CA GLN A 697 -13.56 38.93 -30.32
C GLN A 697 -12.25 38.21 -30.69
N GLN A 698 -11.88 37.20 -29.91
CA GLN A 698 -10.69 36.38 -30.09
C GLN A 698 -11.10 34.91 -30.16
N ASP A 699 -10.16 34.04 -30.52
CA ASP A 699 -10.39 32.59 -30.50
C ASP A 699 -10.77 32.11 -29.10
N PHE A 700 -11.60 31.07 -29.05
CA PHE A 700 -12.11 30.49 -27.80
C PHE A 700 -10.99 30.15 -26.82
N ASP A 701 -9.91 29.57 -27.31
CA ASP A 701 -8.76 29.09 -26.54
C ASP A 701 -8.01 30.22 -25.80
N LYS A 702 -8.14 31.48 -26.26
CA LYS A 702 -7.55 32.65 -25.57
C LYS A 702 -8.18 32.91 -24.20
N ASN A 703 -9.30 32.26 -23.88
CA ASN A 703 -9.94 32.32 -22.58
C ASN A 703 -9.38 31.29 -21.58
N ILE A 704 -8.60 30.31 -22.04
CA ILE A 704 -7.95 29.30 -21.19
C ILE A 704 -6.73 29.96 -20.52
N LEU A 705 -6.58 29.77 -19.21
CA LEU A 705 -5.41 30.23 -18.46
C LEU A 705 -4.15 29.55 -19.02
N GLY A 706 -3.07 30.29 -19.26
CA GLY A 706 -1.80 29.69 -19.69
C GLY A 706 -1.70 29.24 -21.16
N TRP A 707 -2.79 29.26 -21.93
CA TRP A 707 -2.80 28.78 -23.31
C TRP A 707 -1.79 29.46 -24.24
N ARG A 708 -1.17 28.64 -25.09
CA ARG A 708 -0.23 29.08 -26.14
C ARG A 708 -0.51 28.35 -27.46
N ALA A 709 -0.55 29.12 -28.55
CA ALA A 709 -0.87 28.61 -29.89
C ALA A 709 0.13 27.57 -30.45
N ASN A 710 1.31 27.45 -29.84
CA ASN A 710 2.36 26.50 -30.23
C ASN A 710 2.23 25.13 -29.52
N GLY A 711 1.19 24.93 -28.70
CA GLY A 711 0.96 23.70 -27.95
C GLY A 711 1.87 23.49 -26.73
N THR A 712 2.60 24.52 -26.29
CA THR A 712 3.49 24.42 -25.10
C THR A 712 2.93 25.17 -23.88
N GLY A 713 1.62 25.39 -23.82
CA GLY A 713 0.93 25.98 -22.67
C GLY A 713 -0.24 25.08 -22.27
N GLU A 714 -0.98 25.49 -21.25
CA GLU A 714 -2.16 24.75 -20.79
C GLU A 714 -3.24 24.65 -21.87
N ASP A 715 -4.02 23.58 -21.81
CA ASP A 715 -5.18 23.36 -22.66
C ASP A 715 -6.38 22.88 -21.82
N GLU A 716 -7.56 22.82 -22.45
CA GLU A 716 -8.75 22.24 -21.85
C GLU A 716 -8.72 20.69 -21.84
N LEU A 717 -9.37 20.08 -20.86
CA LEU A 717 -9.57 18.63 -20.81
C LEU A 717 -10.97 18.27 -21.31
N ILE A 718 -11.07 17.47 -22.37
CA ILE A 718 -12.34 16.90 -22.83
C ILE A 718 -12.75 15.80 -21.84
N VAL A 719 -13.84 16.02 -21.12
CA VAL A 719 -14.33 15.09 -20.08
C VAL A 719 -15.28 14.04 -20.63
N PHE A 720 -15.85 14.26 -21.82
CA PHE A 720 -16.47 13.25 -22.66
C PHE A 720 -16.63 13.77 -24.10
N ASP A 721 -16.72 12.87 -25.08
CA ASP A 721 -17.10 13.14 -26.46
C ASP A 721 -17.91 11.94 -27.01
N THR A 722 -19.24 12.05 -26.96
CA THR A 722 -20.15 10.93 -27.24
C THR A 722 -21.54 11.41 -27.68
N SER A 723 -22.47 10.51 -27.98
CA SER A 723 -23.87 10.86 -28.24
C SER A 723 -24.56 11.30 -26.95
N TYR A 724 -25.42 12.33 -27.01
CA TYR A 724 -26.20 12.79 -25.85
C TYR A 724 -27.70 12.58 -26.08
N THR A 725 -28.33 11.73 -25.27
CA THR A 725 -29.78 11.51 -25.30
C THR A 725 -30.46 12.20 -24.12
N ILE A 726 -31.44 13.04 -24.42
CA ILE A 726 -32.25 13.76 -23.45
C ILE A 726 -33.57 13.01 -23.29
N SER A 727 -33.97 12.77 -22.04
CA SER A 727 -35.30 12.25 -21.73
C SER A 727 -35.86 12.86 -20.46
N ALA A 728 -37.16 13.11 -20.45
CA ALA A 728 -37.87 13.60 -19.27
C ALA A 728 -37.75 12.66 -18.06
N SER A 729 -37.49 11.37 -18.25
CA SER A 729 -37.27 10.42 -17.15
C SER A 729 -35.99 10.66 -16.36
N ASN A 730 -35.02 11.35 -16.97
CA ASN A 730 -33.69 11.57 -16.40
C ASN A 730 -33.61 12.89 -15.62
N VAL A 731 -34.66 13.71 -15.63
CA VAL A 731 -34.72 14.96 -14.87
C VAL A 731 -34.87 14.62 -13.38
N PHE A 732 -33.98 15.15 -12.55
CA PHE A 732 -34.04 15.03 -11.10
C PHE A 732 -34.14 16.41 -10.44
N THR A 733 -34.41 16.43 -9.13
CA THR A 733 -34.45 17.68 -8.35
C THR A 733 -33.19 17.77 -7.49
N ALA A 734 -32.40 18.83 -7.68
CA ALA A 734 -31.22 19.11 -6.88
C ALA A 734 -31.58 19.50 -5.43
N VAL A 735 -30.59 19.54 -4.55
CA VAL A 735 -30.77 19.94 -3.12
C VAL A 735 -31.33 21.37 -2.97
N SER A 736 -31.13 22.25 -3.96
CA SER A 736 -31.72 23.60 -4.01
C SER A 736 -33.21 23.61 -4.30
N GLY A 737 -33.76 22.47 -4.75
CA GLY A 737 -35.12 22.38 -5.30
C GLY A 737 -35.21 22.66 -6.80
N SER A 738 -34.11 23.02 -7.47
CA SER A 738 -34.09 23.25 -8.92
C SER A 738 -34.12 21.93 -9.70
N PRO A 739 -34.92 21.81 -10.77
CA PRO A 739 -34.88 20.67 -11.67
C PRO A 739 -33.58 20.69 -12.48
N MET A 740 -32.94 19.53 -12.60
CA MET A 740 -31.65 19.34 -13.27
C MET A 740 -31.72 18.15 -14.23
N MET A 741 -30.98 18.25 -15.33
CA MET A 741 -30.76 17.19 -16.30
C MET A 741 -29.25 16.89 -16.36
N PRO A 742 -28.82 15.63 -16.19
CA PRO A 742 -27.42 15.27 -16.26
C PRO A 742 -26.88 15.35 -17.68
N TRP A 743 -25.60 15.72 -17.79
CA TRP A 743 -24.79 15.47 -18.98
C TRP A 743 -24.36 13.99 -19.03
N PRO A 744 -23.83 13.49 -20.16
CA PRO A 744 -23.21 12.17 -20.22
C PRO A 744 -22.17 11.94 -19.11
N GLU A 745 -21.99 10.67 -18.74
CA GLU A 745 -20.95 10.24 -17.81
C GLU A 745 -19.56 10.64 -18.32
N PHE A 746 -18.72 11.10 -17.41
CA PHE A 746 -17.37 11.54 -17.73
C PHE A 746 -16.47 10.33 -17.97
N THR A 747 -15.61 10.41 -18.99
CA THR A 747 -14.51 9.44 -19.18
C THR A 747 -13.31 9.78 -18.30
N ASP A 748 -13.16 11.06 -17.95
CA ASP A 748 -12.04 11.60 -17.18
C ASP A 748 -12.53 12.68 -16.21
N THR A 749 -11.84 12.83 -15.08
CA THR A 749 -12.10 13.91 -14.11
C THR A 749 -11.18 15.10 -14.36
N TYR A 750 -11.64 16.30 -13.96
CA TYR A 750 -10.85 17.53 -14.09
C TYR A 750 -10.60 18.18 -12.73
N THR A 751 -9.33 18.34 -12.35
CA THR A 751 -8.94 19.04 -11.11
C THR A 751 -9.11 20.55 -11.26
N TRP A 752 -10.14 21.10 -10.63
CA TRP A 752 -10.35 22.55 -10.56
C TRP A 752 -9.76 23.13 -9.27
N ARG A 753 -9.47 24.44 -9.30
CA ARG A 753 -8.75 25.15 -8.22
C ARG A 753 -7.42 24.44 -7.91
N ASP A 754 -6.63 24.19 -8.96
CA ASP A 754 -5.47 23.31 -8.93
C ASP A 754 -4.22 24.06 -8.46
N THR A 755 -3.67 23.66 -7.32
CA THR A 755 -2.47 24.28 -6.71
C THR A 755 -1.16 23.91 -7.40
N THR A 756 -1.17 23.15 -8.50
CA THR A 756 0.02 22.96 -9.36
C THR A 756 0.15 24.06 -10.42
N ILE A 757 -0.94 24.77 -10.73
CA ILE A 757 -0.95 25.81 -11.76
C ILE A 757 -0.56 27.16 -11.15
N THR A 758 0.69 27.55 -11.34
CA THR A 758 1.26 28.82 -10.84
C THR A 758 0.92 30.04 -11.71
N LYS A 759 0.17 29.86 -12.80
CA LYS A 759 -0.21 30.97 -13.70
C LYS A 759 -1.26 31.88 -13.06
N LEU A 760 -1.10 33.19 -13.26
CA LEU A 760 -1.99 34.22 -12.72
C LEU A 760 -2.96 34.77 -13.81
N GLY A 761 -4.16 35.17 -13.40
CA GLY A 761 -5.24 35.61 -14.29
C GLY A 761 -6.08 36.77 -13.75
N ALA A 762 -7.34 36.81 -14.19
CA ALA A 762 -8.33 37.86 -13.91
C ALA A 762 -7.88 39.30 -14.29
N PRO A 763 -7.50 39.55 -15.57
CA PRO A 763 -7.20 40.90 -16.02
C PRO A 763 -8.47 41.77 -16.08
N ASN A 764 -8.30 43.10 -16.03
CA ASN A 764 -9.34 44.11 -16.25
C ASN A 764 -10.52 44.12 -15.27
N GLY A 765 -10.46 43.38 -14.16
CA GLY A 765 -11.40 43.47 -13.04
C GLY A 765 -10.81 44.18 -11.82
N ARG A 766 -11.45 44.04 -10.66
CA ARG A 766 -10.87 44.45 -9.36
C ARG A 766 -9.86 43.41 -8.83
N GLY A 767 -10.08 42.14 -9.13
CA GLY A 767 -9.39 41.01 -8.52
C GLY A 767 -10.39 40.03 -7.90
N VAL A 768 -9.95 39.26 -6.90
CA VAL A 768 -10.85 38.40 -6.12
C VAL A 768 -10.68 38.62 -4.61
N PRO A 769 -11.76 38.57 -3.81
CA PRO A 769 -13.17 38.48 -4.23
C PRO A 769 -13.61 39.63 -5.14
N PRO A 770 -14.51 39.36 -6.11
CA PRO A 770 -15.00 40.40 -7.02
C PRO A 770 -15.79 41.44 -6.23
N GLU A 771 -15.88 42.66 -6.77
CA GLU A 771 -16.39 43.81 -6.03
C GLU A 771 -17.84 43.65 -5.55
N VAL A 772 -18.64 42.90 -6.29
CA VAL A 772 -20.02 42.50 -5.94
C VAL A 772 -20.13 41.89 -4.54
N THR A 773 -19.09 41.21 -4.05
CA THR A 773 -19.12 40.55 -2.74
C THR A 773 -19.05 41.54 -1.58
N GLY A 774 -18.64 42.78 -1.84
CA GLY A 774 -18.39 43.80 -0.81
C GLY A 774 -17.13 43.55 0.04
N ALA A 775 -16.40 42.46 -0.20
CA ALA A 775 -15.17 42.14 0.50
C ALA A 775 -13.95 42.89 -0.10
N PRO A 776 -12.89 43.14 0.68
CA PRO A 776 -11.62 43.59 0.13
C PRO A 776 -10.99 42.50 -0.75
N ALA A 777 -10.38 42.90 -1.87
CA ALA A 777 -9.67 41.97 -2.74
C ALA A 777 -8.42 41.43 -2.03
N VAL A 778 -8.30 40.10 -1.99
CA VAL A 778 -7.11 39.38 -1.50
C VAL A 778 -6.02 39.41 -2.56
N TRP A 779 -6.42 39.10 -3.81
CA TRP A 779 -5.55 39.23 -4.97
C TRP A 779 -6.12 40.28 -5.92
N THR A 780 -5.26 41.20 -6.34
CA THR A 780 -5.62 42.26 -7.29
C THR A 780 -5.64 41.74 -8.73
N ALA A 781 -6.21 42.53 -9.64
CA ALA A 781 -6.25 42.18 -11.07
C ALA A 781 -4.87 41.80 -11.64
N ASN A 782 -4.84 40.77 -12.48
CA ASN A 782 -3.65 40.09 -13.02
C ASN A 782 -2.84 39.25 -12.03
N ASN A 783 -3.16 39.26 -10.73
CA ASN A 783 -2.45 38.49 -9.71
C ASN A 783 -3.30 37.38 -9.09
N VAL A 784 -4.41 37.00 -9.75
CA VAL A 784 -5.33 35.99 -9.21
C VAL A 784 -4.83 34.60 -9.59
N PRO A 785 -4.51 33.73 -8.61
CA PRO A 785 -3.99 32.40 -8.88
C PRO A 785 -5.12 31.41 -9.24
N SER A 786 -4.78 30.20 -9.71
CA SER A 786 -5.75 29.19 -10.19
C SER A 786 -6.88 28.87 -9.20
N ILE A 787 -6.62 28.90 -7.88
CA ILE A 787 -7.65 28.72 -6.84
C ILE A 787 -8.67 29.87 -6.82
N GLY A 788 -8.32 31.06 -7.29
CA GLY A 788 -9.24 32.19 -7.38
C GLY A 788 -10.01 32.24 -8.70
N LEU A 789 -9.60 31.48 -9.72
CA LEU A 789 -10.10 31.62 -11.08
C LEU A 789 -11.36 30.78 -11.37
N PRO A 790 -12.26 31.25 -12.25
CA PRO A 790 -13.49 30.53 -12.57
C PRO A 790 -13.23 29.20 -13.29
N LEU A 791 -14.14 28.25 -13.09
CA LEU A 791 -14.26 27.06 -13.94
C LEU A 791 -14.74 27.53 -15.32
N LEU A 792 -13.95 27.26 -16.36
CA LEU A 792 -14.33 27.45 -17.76
C LEU A 792 -14.91 26.14 -18.29
N MET A 793 -16.11 26.22 -18.87
CA MET A 793 -16.75 25.11 -19.54
C MET A 793 -16.91 25.46 -21.02
N ARG A 794 -16.40 24.59 -21.90
CA ARG A 794 -16.62 24.63 -23.34
C ARG A 794 -17.58 23.52 -23.73
N TYR A 795 -18.69 23.90 -24.35
CA TYR A 795 -19.66 22.98 -24.91
C TYR A 795 -19.54 22.96 -26.43
N ARG A 796 -19.55 21.76 -27.00
CA ARG A 796 -19.53 21.54 -28.45
C ARG A 796 -20.74 20.69 -28.84
N CYS A 797 -21.62 21.29 -29.62
CA CYS A 797 -22.71 20.61 -30.28
C CYS A 797 -22.35 20.45 -31.75
N TYR A 798 -22.23 19.22 -32.24
CA TYR A 798 -21.98 18.98 -33.66
C TYR A 798 -23.29 19.07 -34.46
N PRO A 799 -23.28 19.63 -35.68
CA PRO A 799 -24.50 19.84 -36.44
C PRO A 799 -25.07 18.53 -37.00
N GLU A 800 -26.37 18.36 -36.84
CA GLU A 800 -27.16 17.23 -37.33
C GLU A 800 -28.01 17.63 -38.54
N GLY A 801 -28.39 18.90 -38.64
CA GLY A 801 -29.14 19.39 -39.78
C GLY A 801 -29.73 20.80 -39.62
N ASN A 802 -30.61 21.12 -40.56
CA ASN A 802 -31.21 22.44 -40.74
C ASN A 802 -32.52 22.60 -39.95
N PHE A 803 -32.45 22.48 -38.63
CA PHE A 803 -33.61 22.61 -37.74
C PHE A 803 -33.23 23.26 -36.39
N PHE A 804 -34.24 23.76 -35.68
CA PHE A 804 -34.06 24.40 -34.37
C PHE A 804 -34.09 23.35 -33.25
N GLY A 805 -33.39 23.63 -32.15
CA GLY A 805 -33.46 22.83 -30.93
C GLY A 805 -34.73 23.14 -30.13
N ASN A 806 -35.20 22.15 -29.37
CA ASN A 806 -36.42 22.27 -28.55
C ASN A 806 -36.13 22.51 -27.06
N ASN A 807 -34.95 22.10 -26.59
CA ASN A 807 -34.56 22.19 -25.19
C ASN A 807 -33.94 23.55 -24.86
N GLY A 808 -34.49 24.23 -23.85
CA GLY A 808 -34.02 25.54 -23.40
C GLY A 808 -33.45 25.49 -21.99
N PHE A 809 -32.42 26.29 -21.73
CA PHE A 809 -31.75 26.40 -20.44
C PHE A 809 -32.35 27.51 -19.59
N GLN A 810 -32.43 27.27 -18.29
CA GLN A 810 -32.69 28.30 -17.28
C GLN A 810 -31.40 29.10 -17.03
N ILE A 811 -31.52 30.43 -17.03
CA ILE A 811 -30.37 31.33 -16.89
C ILE A 811 -30.70 32.53 -15.99
N GLN A 812 -29.64 33.17 -15.52
CA GLN A 812 -29.67 34.43 -14.80
C GLN A 812 -28.91 35.52 -15.57
N ILE A 813 -29.49 36.72 -15.67
CA ILE A 813 -28.80 37.90 -16.22
C ILE A 813 -28.04 38.57 -15.08
N MET A 814 -26.71 38.38 -15.06
CA MET A 814 -25.83 38.89 -14.00
C MET A 814 -25.74 40.41 -14.01
N VAL A 815 -25.81 41.01 -15.20
CA VAL A 815 -25.81 42.46 -15.40
C VAL A 815 -26.99 42.85 -16.29
N GLY A 816 -27.97 43.57 -15.73
CA GLY A 816 -29.15 44.03 -16.46
C GLY A 816 -28.91 45.26 -17.36
N SER A 817 -27.94 46.11 -17.02
CA SER A 817 -27.70 47.39 -17.71
C SER A 817 -26.72 47.29 -18.90
N SER A 818 -26.04 46.16 -19.08
CA SER A 818 -25.05 45.96 -20.13
C SER A 818 -24.94 44.49 -20.53
N ALA A 819 -24.47 44.22 -21.75
CA ALA A 819 -24.13 42.86 -22.18
C ALA A 819 -22.73 42.41 -21.69
N LEU A 820 -22.12 43.19 -20.81
CA LEU A 820 -20.76 43.03 -20.29
C LEU A 820 -20.74 43.19 -18.76
N PRO A 821 -19.76 42.59 -18.05
CA PRO A 821 -18.76 41.65 -18.57
C PRO A 821 -19.40 40.36 -19.10
N ALA A 822 -18.71 39.70 -20.04
CA ALA A 822 -19.23 38.50 -20.68
C ALA A 822 -19.07 37.28 -19.75
N PHE A 823 -20.19 36.70 -19.31
CA PHE A 823 -20.25 35.41 -18.62
C PHE A 823 -20.34 34.24 -19.60
N ARG A 824 -20.75 34.54 -20.84
CA ARG A 824 -20.70 33.60 -21.96
C ARG A 824 -20.25 34.26 -23.25
N VAL A 825 -19.59 33.46 -24.09
CA VAL A 825 -19.28 33.77 -25.49
C VAL A 825 -19.59 32.55 -26.34
N PHE A 826 -20.18 32.73 -27.51
CA PHE A 826 -20.69 31.59 -28.28
C PHE A 826 -20.79 31.85 -29.78
N SER A 827 -20.93 30.74 -30.49
CA SER A 827 -21.33 30.64 -31.88
C SER A 827 -22.42 29.58 -31.98
N ALA A 828 -23.55 29.89 -32.59
CA ALA A 828 -24.66 28.96 -32.74
C ALA A 828 -25.20 29.02 -34.17
N GLY A 829 -25.38 27.86 -34.78
CA GLY A 829 -26.01 27.75 -36.08
C GLY A 829 -27.49 28.17 -36.03
N GLY A 830 -28.04 28.52 -37.18
CA GLY A 830 -29.44 28.93 -37.25
C GLY A 830 -29.84 29.46 -38.62
N ARG A 831 -31.11 29.86 -38.71
CA ARG A 831 -31.71 30.38 -39.93
C ARG A 831 -31.71 31.91 -39.92
N ASP A 832 -31.18 32.52 -40.97
CA ASP A 832 -31.19 33.97 -41.14
C ASP A 832 -32.56 34.51 -41.62
N SER A 833 -32.69 35.84 -41.71
CA SER A 833 -33.93 36.49 -42.18
C SER A 833 -34.24 36.25 -43.67
N GLY A 834 -33.31 35.66 -44.42
CA GLY A 834 -33.46 35.25 -45.81
C GLY A 834 -33.76 33.75 -45.99
N ASP A 835 -34.11 33.05 -44.90
CA ASP A 835 -34.35 31.60 -44.86
C ASP A 835 -33.13 30.72 -45.16
N SER A 836 -31.90 31.27 -45.09
CA SER A 836 -30.67 30.50 -45.24
C SER A 836 -30.19 29.92 -43.91
N TRP A 837 -29.79 28.65 -43.91
CA TRP A 837 -29.22 27.98 -42.74
C TRP A 837 -27.70 28.13 -42.71
N HIS A 838 -27.20 28.56 -41.56
CA HIS A 838 -25.78 28.68 -41.27
C HIS A 838 -25.43 27.68 -40.18
N LEU A 839 -24.59 26.69 -40.52
CA LEU A 839 -24.14 25.66 -39.58
C LEU A 839 -22.85 26.10 -38.87
N VAL A 840 -22.70 25.69 -37.62
CA VAL A 840 -21.46 25.85 -36.86
C VAL A 840 -20.88 24.48 -36.58
N VAL A 841 -19.72 24.18 -37.16
CA VAL A 841 -18.97 22.95 -36.82
C VAL A 841 -17.92 23.33 -35.79
N PRO A 842 -17.94 22.74 -34.58
CA PRO A 842 -16.91 22.97 -33.57
C PRO A 842 -15.50 22.79 -34.11
N ASP A 843 -14.57 23.65 -33.67
CA ASP A 843 -13.14 23.63 -34.03
C ASP A 843 -12.83 23.85 -35.53
N VAL A 844 -13.84 24.20 -36.34
CA VAL A 844 -13.68 24.58 -37.75
C VAL A 844 -13.81 26.11 -37.92
N PRO A 845 -12.79 26.81 -38.47
CA PRO A 845 -12.87 28.24 -38.68
C PRO A 845 -13.98 28.67 -39.65
N THR A 846 -14.57 29.86 -39.50
CA THR A 846 -14.33 30.83 -38.43
C THR A 846 -15.27 30.64 -37.24
N ALA A 847 -16.50 30.19 -37.48
CA ALA A 847 -17.54 30.15 -36.46
C ALA A 847 -17.31 29.08 -35.37
N GLY A 848 -16.58 28.01 -35.66
CA GLY A 848 -16.24 26.95 -34.70
C GLY A 848 -15.05 27.27 -33.79
N THR A 849 -14.21 28.25 -34.15
CA THR A 849 -12.99 28.60 -33.40
C THR A 849 -13.07 29.97 -32.72
N LYS A 850 -14.05 30.81 -33.10
CA LYS A 850 -14.24 32.17 -32.58
C LYS A 850 -15.72 32.49 -32.37
N PRO A 851 -16.11 33.26 -31.34
CA PRO A 851 -17.49 33.71 -31.14
C PRO A 851 -18.01 34.57 -32.29
N VAL A 852 -19.11 34.15 -32.92
CA VAL A 852 -19.83 34.89 -33.96
C VAL A 852 -21.31 35.11 -33.67
N GLY A 853 -21.82 34.58 -32.55
CA GLY A 853 -23.24 34.65 -32.19
C GLY A 853 -24.07 33.63 -32.94
N GLY A 854 -25.38 33.83 -32.95
CA GLY A 854 -26.32 32.96 -33.65
C GLY A 854 -27.47 33.75 -34.27
N TYR A 855 -28.63 33.12 -34.39
CA TYR A 855 -29.78 33.70 -35.07
C TYR A 855 -31.03 33.62 -34.19
N ASN A 856 -31.80 34.70 -34.13
CA ASN A 856 -33.08 34.72 -33.43
C ASN A 856 -34.08 33.82 -34.20
N THR A 857 -34.70 32.86 -33.50
CA THR A 857 -35.58 31.85 -34.11
C THR A 857 -36.86 32.44 -34.72
N LEU A 858 -37.31 33.61 -34.26
CA LEU A 858 -38.51 34.30 -34.74
C LEU A 858 -38.23 35.29 -35.86
N THR A 859 -37.13 36.05 -35.77
CA THR A 859 -36.84 37.16 -36.70
C THR A 859 -35.72 36.86 -37.70
N GLY A 860 -34.92 35.81 -37.48
CA GLY A 860 -33.73 35.49 -38.28
C GLY A 860 -32.60 36.50 -38.15
N THR A 861 -32.70 37.45 -37.21
CA THR A 861 -31.65 38.47 -37.00
C THR A 861 -30.49 37.88 -36.21
N VAL A 862 -29.27 38.27 -36.56
CA VAL A 862 -28.05 37.87 -35.85
C VAL A 862 -28.11 38.33 -34.39
N THR A 863 -27.81 37.42 -33.46
CA THR A 863 -27.70 37.70 -32.03
C THR A 863 -26.29 38.19 -31.69
N LYS A 864 -26.12 38.82 -30.52
CA LYS A 864 -24.78 39.10 -30.02
C LYS A 864 -24.02 37.78 -29.78
N GLN A 865 -22.70 37.81 -29.97
CA GLN A 865 -21.79 36.68 -29.76
C GLN A 865 -21.35 36.47 -28.31
N TYR A 866 -21.90 37.25 -27.39
CA TYR A 866 -21.56 37.25 -25.97
C TYR A 866 -22.73 37.84 -25.16
N GLY A 867 -22.71 37.59 -23.85
CA GLY A 867 -23.60 38.27 -22.93
C GLY A 867 -23.34 37.95 -21.45
N PRO A 868 -24.11 38.57 -20.55
CA PRO A 868 -23.96 38.50 -19.10
C PRO A 868 -24.78 37.34 -18.50
N GLU A 869 -25.19 36.38 -19.32
CA GLU A 869 -26.01 35.25 -18.88
C GLU A 869 -25.14 34.19 -18.19
N LEU A 870 -25.52 33.84 -16.96
CA LEU A 870 -25.02 32.68 -16.23
C LEU A 870 -26.05 31.55 -16.34
N TYR A 871 -25.61 30.38 -16.75
CA TYR A 871 -26.44 29.19 -16.85
C TYR A 871 -26.68 28.60 -15.46
N TRP A 872 -27.89 28.13 -15.20
CA TRP A 872 -28.13 27.37 -13.98
C TRP A 872 -27.62 25.95 -14.16
N GLY A 873 -26.86 25.48 -13.19
CA GLY A 873 -26.34 24.12 -13.21
C GLY A 873 -25.85 23.65 -11.86
N GLN A 874 -25.50 22.37 -11.82
CA GLN A 874 -24.87 21.71 -10.69
C GLN A 874 -23.54 21.14 -11.15
N VAL A 875 -22.52 21.28 -10.31
CA VAL A 875 -21.21 20.66 -10.47
C VAL A 875 -21.07 19.59 -9.39
N ASP A 876 -20.72 18.38 -9.80
CA ASP A 876 -20.47 17.25 -8.92
C ASP A 876 -18.97 17.08 -8.73
N PHE A 877 -18.55 17.19 -7.47
CA PHE A 877 -17.14 17.15 -7.07
C PHE A 877 -16.82 15.86 -6.33
N VAL A 878 -15.59 15.40 -6.51
CA VAL A 878 -14.95 14.38 -5.71
C VAL A 878 -13.61 14.91 -5.17
N VAL A 879 -13.37 14.70 -3.88
CA VAL A 879 -12.06 14.92 -3.26
C VAL A 879 -11.19 13.70 -3.59
N ARG A 880 -10.54 13.74 -4.76
CA ARG A 880 -9.62 12.68 -5.21
C ARG A 880 -8.17 13.01 -4.92
N VAL A 881 -7.79 14.26 -5.15
CA VAL A 881 -6.40 14.73 -5.05
C VAL A 881 -6.23 15.61 -3.80
N SER A 882 -5.18 15.35 -3.04
CA SER A 882 -4.77 16.19 -1.92
C SER A 882 -3.28 16.49 -2.03
N ARG A 883 -2.89 17.74 -1.82
CA ARG A 883 -1.50 18.19 -1.99
C ARG A 883 -0.95 18.80 -0.73
N THR A 884 0.22 18.31 -0.34
CA THR A 884 0.99 18.75 0.82
C THR A 884 2.36 19.19 0.33
N PHE A 885 2.94 20.22 0.92
CA PHE A 885 4.31 20.63 0.64
C PHE A 885 5.06 20.85 1.93
N THR A 886 6.39 20.83 1.84
CA THR A 886 7.26 21.01 3.00
C THR A 886 7.80 22.43 3.12
N HIS A 887 8.53 22.77 4.17
CA HIS A 887 9.49 23.88 4.10
C HIS A 887 10.71 23.47 3.27
N PHE A 888 11.68 24.38 3.09
CA PHE A 888 12.93 24.04 2.42
C PHE A 888 13.89 23.31 3.37
N PHE A 889 14.49 22.23 2.90
CA PHE A 889 15.56 21.50 3.57
C PHE A 889 16.90 21.84 2.95
N GLU A 890 17.97 21.61 3.68
CA GLU A 890 19.34 21.87 3.22
C GLU A 890 19.95 20.60 2.64
N PHE A 891 20.63 20.72 1.50
CA PHE A 891 21.56 19.67 1.06
C PHE A 891 22.88 19.73 1.84
N GLY A 892 23.18 20.87 2.48
CA GLY A 892 24.42 21.15 3.21
C GLY A 892 25.66 21.29 2.31
N GLY A 893 25.46 21.75 1.08
CA GLY A 893 26.46 21.94 0.04
C GLY A 893 25.81 22.02 -1.34
N GLU A 894 26.60 22.30 -2.39
CA GLU A 894 26.08 22.27 -3.76
C GLU A 894 25.79 20.82 -4.17
N LEU A 895 24.56 20.54 -4.60
CA LEU A 895 24.13 19.19 -4.97
C LEU A 895 24.99 18.63 -6.12
N SER A 896 25.53 17.42 -5.93
CA SER A 896 26.35 16.71 -6.92
C SER A 896 25.67 15.48 -7.49
N THR A 897 25.05 14.66 -6.63
CA THR A 897 24.26 13.49 -7.05
C THR A 897 23.05 13.34 -6.15
N ILE A 898 21.97 12.74 -6.65
CA ILE A 898 20.76 12.46 -5.88
C ILE A 898 20.23 11.08 -6.26
N SER A 899 19.67 10.35 -5.30
CA SER A 899 19.07 9.03 -5.53
C SER A 899 17.65 9.15 -6.08
N ALA A 900 17.08 8.01 -6.48
CA ALA A 900 15.64 7.89 -6.56
C ALA A 900 15.02 8.02 -5.16
N VAL A 901 13.74 8.38 -5.12
CA VAL A 901 12.96 8.45 -3.88
C VAL A 901 12.60 7.05 -3.38
N THR A 902 12.62 6.87 -2.07
CA THR A 902 12.09 5.70 -1.37
C THR A 902 10.80 6.12 -0.69
N LEU A 903 9.71 5.43 -0.99
CA LEU A 903 8.43 5.60 -0.32
C LEU A 903 8.11 4.33 0.46
N GLU A 904 7.65 4.49 1.69
CA GLU A 904 7.09 3.42 2.51
C GLU A 904 5.61 3.78 2.78
N PRO A 905 4.65 2.88 2.50
CA PRO A 905 4.84 1.59 1.82
C PRO A 905 5.29 1.80 0.36
N ALA A 906 5.93 0.79 -0.22
CA ALA A 906 6.35 0.87 -1.61
C ALA A 906 5.14 1.09 -2.54
N PRO A 907 5.28 1.72 -3.71
CA PRO A 907 4.15 2.01 -4.60
C PRO A 907 3.30 0.77 -4.95
N GLU A 908 3.90 -0.41 -5.01
CA GLU A 908 3.22 -1.69 -5.29
C GLU A 908 2.39 -2.21 -4.11
N GLN A 909 2.65 -1.71 -2.89
CA GLN A 909 1.95 -2.06 -1.65
C GLN A 909 0.83 -1.07 -1.31
N LEU A 910 0.73 0.06 -2.02
CA LEU A 910 -0.40 0.98 -1.89
C LEU A 910 -1.71 0.30 -2.32
N PRO A 911 -2.86 0.73 -1.75
CA PRO A 911 -4.16 0.26 -2.21
C PRO A 911 -4.31 0.41 -3.74
N ALA A 912 -4.88 -0.61 -4.38
CA ALA A 912 -4.94 -0.68 -5.84
C ALA A 912 -5.56 0.58 -6.48
N GLY A 913 -4.88 1.15 -7.47
CA GLY A 913 -5.32 2.35 -8.18
C GLY A 913 -5.17 3.66 -7.40
N THR A 914 -4.51 3.65 -6.25
CA THR A 914 -4.06 4.86 -5.54
C THR A 914 -2.60 5.15 -5.85
N GLU A 915 -2.17 6.40 -5.68
CA GLU A 915 -0.77 6.81 -5.92
C GLU A 915 -0.37 7.97 -5.00
N VAL A 916 0.91 7.97 -4.59
CA VAL A 916 1.58 9.13 -3.98
C VAL A 916 2.63 9.61 -4.96
N LEU A 917 2.48 10.85 -5.44
CA LEU A 917 3.45 11.48 -6.33
C LEU A 917 4.29 12.48 -5.55
N VAL A 918 5.59 12.52 -5.81
CA VAL A 918 6.51 13.47 -5.18
C VAL A 918 7.11 14.39 -6.24
N GLU A 919 7.03 15.69 -6.00
CA GLU A 919 7.67 16.71 -6.80
C GLU A 919 8.72 17.45 -5.97
N PHE A 920 9.78 17.87 -6.66
CA PHE A 920 10.93 18.56 -6.13
C PHE A 920 11.03 19.94 -6.73
N ARG A 921 11.62 20.86 -5.97
CA ARG A 921 12.23 22.07 -6.52
C ARG A 921 13.41 22.49 -5.66
N GLY A 922 14.34 23.21 -6.26
CA GLY A 922 15.57 23.65 -5.61
C GLY A 922 15.68 25.16 -5.45
N SER A 923 16.55 25.60 -4.55
CA SER A 923 17.04 26.98 -4.48
C SER A 923 18.55 26.99 -4.19
N SER A 924 19.28 27.92 -4.80
CA SER A 924 20.75 28.02 -4.67
C SER A 924 21.22 28.94 -3.56
N SER A 925 20.32 29.71 -2.93
CA SER A 925 20.69 30.67 -1.89
C SER A 925 19.54 30.95 -0.93
N THR A 926 19.88 31.49 0.24
CA THR A 926 18.93 31.96 1.25
C THR A 926 19.41 33.29 1.85
N THR A 927 18.47 34.08 2.36
CA THR A 927 18.74 35.31 3.11
C THR A 927 18.41 35.19 4.59
N VAL A 928 18.04 34.00 5.05
CA VAL A 928 17.80 33.70 6.46
C VAL A 928 19.04 34.11 7.27
N PRO A 929 18.92 35.08 8.21
CA PRO A 929 20.04 35.56 9.00
C PRO A 929 20.58 34.48 9.94
N ASN A 930 21.84 34.60 10.37
CA ASN A 930 22.41 33.73 11.41
C ASN A 930 21.59 33.80 12.72
N VAL A 931 21.78 32.81 13.60
CA VAL A 931 21.05 32.56 14.86
C VAL A 931 20.85 33.82 15.75
N ASN A 932 21.67 34.87 15.61
CA ASN A 932 21.53 36.12 16.37
C ASN A 932 20.53 37.14 15.76
N GLY A 933 20.13 36.98 14.50
CA GLY A 933 19.17 37.82 13.81
C GLY A 933 17.71 37.34 13.91
N CYS A 934 17.52 36.03 14.09
CA CYS A 934 16.21 35.35 14.15
C CYS A 934 16.17 34.11 15.09
N PRO A 935 16.69 34.21 16.33
CA PRO A 935 16.52 33.12 17.29
C PRO A 935 15.03 33.04 17.69
N ASP A 936 14.46 31.83 17.63
CA ASP A 936 13.07 31.52 17.99
C ASP A 936 11.97 32.05 17.04
N SER A 937 12.31 32.40 15.79
CA SER A 937 11.32 32.88 14.78
C SER A 937 11.20 31.96 13.56
N GLN A 938 9.96 31.82 13.06
CA GLN A 938 9.62 31.03 11.88
C GLN A 938 10.36 31.55 10.63
N ASN A 939 10.93 30.65 9.84
CA ASN A 939 11.65 30.97 8.61
C ASN A 939 11.44 29.88 7.54
N PRO A 940 11.83 30.12 6.27
CA PRO A 940 11.57 29.18 5.18
C PRO A 940 12.28 27.83 5.31
N LEU A 941 13.22 27.66 6.24
CA LEU A 941 13.96 26.43 6.50
C LEU A 941 13.42 25.59 7.67
N ASN A 942 12.38 26.07 8.37
CA ASN A 942 11.80 25.35 9.51
C ASN A 942 10.29 25.48 9.69
N ASP A 943 9.57 26.32 8.92
CA ASP A 943 8.11 26.41 9.04
C ASP A 943 7.40 26.43 7.69
N ALA A 944 6.75 25.31 7.37
CA ALA A 944 5.95 25.18 6.15
C ALA A 944 4.64 25.99 6.19
N ILE A 945 4.08 26.21 7.38
CA ILE A 945 2.74 26.78 7.56
C ILE A 945 2.76 28.31 7.45
N THR A 946 3.71 28.98 8.09
CA THR A 946 3.72 30.46 8.16
C THR A 946 4.44 31.11 6.99
N CYS A 947 5.46 30.44 6.44
CA CYS A 947 6.33 31.03 5.43
C CYS A 947 5.89 30.81 3.98
N PHE A 948 4.92 29.93 3.73
CA PHE A 948 4.51 29.58 2.37
C PHE A 948 3.00 29.73 2.15
N ASP A 949 2.63 30.03 0.90
CA ASP A 949 1.25 30.12 0.46
C ASP A 949 0.70 28.73 0.04
N TYR A 950 -0.53 28.70 -0.49
CA TYR A 950 -1.20 27.45 -0.86
C TYR A 950 -0.57 26.67 -2.03
N TYR A 951 0.43 27.26 -2.70
CA TYR A 951 1.20 26.65 -3.79
C TYR A 951 2.58 26.18 -3.31
N GLY A 952 2.90 26.40 -2.03
CA GLY A 952 4.22 26.22 -1.47
C GLY A 952 5.17 27.37 -1.79
N GLU A 953 4.68 28.47 -2.39
CA GLU A 953 5.51 29.65 -2.71
C GLU A 953 5.71 30.53 -1.49
N GLU A 954 6.86 31.21 -1.40
CA GLU A 954 7.14 32.09 -0.25
C GLU A 954 6.02 33.15 -0.11
N ALA A 955 5.38 33.16 1.06
CA ALA A 955 4.29 34.06 1.35
C ALA A 955 4.85 35.45 1.66
N ASN A 956 4.22 36.51 1.12
CA ASN A 956 4.59 37.89 1.45
C ASN A 956 4.01 38.30 2.82
N THR A 957 4.48 37.66 3.88
CA THR A 957 4.10 37.93 5.27
C THR A 957 5.28 38.57 6.00
N ASN A 958 5.00 39.42 6.99
CA ASN A 958 6.05 39.95 7.88
C ASN A 958 6.41 38.98 9.02
N ASP A 959 5.76 37.81 9.04
CA ASP A 959 5.85 36.82 10.11
C ASP A 959 6.93 35.76 9.83
N CYS A 960 7.44 35.70 8.60
CA CYS A 960 8.55 34.83 8.21
C CYS A 960 9.88 35.62 8.20
N CYS A 961 10.91 35.10 8.87
CA CYS A 961 12.23 35.70 8.88
C CYS A 961 13.10 35.22 7.71
N GLY A 962 13.60 36.17 6.92
CA GLY A 962 14.42 35.86 5.75
C GLY A 962 13.58 35.34 4.58
N ALA A 963 14.25 34.92 3.52
CA ALA A 963 13.64 34.52 2.26
C ALA A 963 14.53 33.52 1.52
N MET A 964 13.93 32.67 0.70
CA MET A 964 14.66 31.81 -0.24
C MET A 964 15.02 32.57 -1.51
N GLY A 965 16.16 32.22 -2.11
CA GLY A 965 16.45 32.62 -3.49
C GLY A 965 15.39 32.04 -4.43
N LEU A 966 15.24 32.64 -5.62
CA LEU A 966 14.23 32.22 -6.61
C LEU A 966 14.29 30.70 -6.85
N PRO A 967 13.23 29.95 -6.47
CA PRO A 967 13.22 28.51 -6.66
C PRO A 967 13.12 28.11 -8.13
N THR A 968 13.55 26.88 -8.44
CA THR A 968 13.29 26.23 -9.73
C THR A 968 11.79 25.94 -9.90
N ASP A 969 11.38 25.61 -11.13
CA ASP A 969 10.07 25.01 -11.35
C ASP A 969 10.00 23.63 -10.64
N TRP A 970 8.77 23.19 -10.33
CA TRP A 970 8.53 21.85 -9.77
C TRP A 970 8.82 20.77 -10.83
N THR A 971 9.48 19.68 -10.40
CA THR A 971 9.79 18.51 -11.25
C THR A 971 9.52 17.19 -10.52
N PHE A 972 9.10 16.16 -11.25
CA PHE A 972 9.00 14.79 -10.72
C PHE A 972 10.33 14.04 -10.75
N ASP A 973 11.31 14.48 -11.57
CA ASP A 973 12.63 13.86 -11.63
C ASP A 973 13.63 14.71 -10.83
N PRO A 974 14.08 14.24 -9.64
CA PRO A 974 15.05 14.98 -8.85
C PRO A 974 16.38 15.21 -9.59
N ASN A 975 16.70 14.44 -10.64
CA ASN A 975 17.91 14.69 -11.45
C ASN A 975 17.83 15.98 -12.26
N ASP A 976 16.64 16.53 -12.52
CA ASP A 976 16.52 17.82 -13.20
C ASP A 976 17.17 18.95 -12.38
N LEU A 977 17.23 18.83 -11.05
CA LEU A 977 17.93 19.76 -10.17
C LEU A 977 19.44 19.85 -10.46
N LEU A 978 20.03 18.77 -10.98
CA LEU A 978 21.46 18.71 -11.35
C LEU A 978 21.75 19.45 -12.67
N LEU A 979 20.70 19.75 -13.46
CA LEU A 979 20.81 20.43 -14.75
C LEU A 979 20.73 21.95 -14.63
N GLU A 980 20.44 22.46 -13.43
CA GLU A 980 20.39 23.89 -13.16
C GLU A 980 21.78 24.54 -13.31
N PRO A 981 21.87 25.78 -13.84
CA PRO A 981 23.14 26.47 -14.02
C PRO A 981 23.94 26.63 -12.71
N ASP A 982 23.23 26.86 -11.61
CA ASP A 982 23.74 26.92 -10.25
C ASP A 982 23.05 25.80 -9.46
N PRO A 983 23.72 24.65 -9.21
CA PRO A 983 23.11 23.53 -8.50
C PRO A 983 22.53 23.98 -7.15
N PRO A 984 21.31 23.51 -6.80
CA PRO A 984 20.65 23.96 -5.59
C PRO A 984 21.41 23.51 -4.34
N GLN A 985 21.33 24.32 -3.29
CA GLN A 985 21.81 24.02 -1.93
C GLN A 985 20.66 23.69 -0.99
N PHE A 986 19.42 24.00 -1.41
CA PHE A 986 18.19 23.78 -0.67
C PHE A 986 17.15 23.14 -1.58
N PHE A 987 16.25 22.35 -1.02
CA PHE A 987 15.15 21.73 -1.76
C PHE A 987 13.85 21.76 -0.98
N GLN A 988 12.73 21.73 -1.70
CA GLN A 988 11.40 21.62 -1.13
C GLN A 988 10.67 20.46 -1.81
N LEU A 989 9.78 19.80 -1.07
CA LEU A 989 9.00 18.67 -1.53
C LEU A 989 7.52 19.05 -1.65
N ARG A 990 6.83 18.44 -2.62
CA ARG A 990 5.38 18.43 -2.71
C ARG A 990 4.88 17.00 -2.93
N PHE A 991 4.05 16.53 -2.01
CA PHE A 991 3.36 15.25 -2.06
C PHE A 991 1.96 15.44 -2.62
N SER A 992 1.60 14.67 -3.65
CA SER A 992 0.23 14.56 -4.17
C SER A 992 -0.33 13.18 -3.86
N PHE A 993 -1.31 13.11 -2.96
CA PHE A 993 -2.08 11.90 -2.65
C PHE A 993 -3.27 11.81 -3.59
N VAL A 994 -3.35 10.71 -4.35
CA VAL A 994 -4.40 10.50 -5.34
C VAL A 994 -5.15 9.22 -5.02
N SER A 995 -6.44 9.38 -4.76
CA SER A 995 -7.33 8.29 -4.36
C SER A 995 -7.96 7.58 -5.57
N ASN A 996 -8.33 6.30 -5.38
CA ASN A 996 -9.08 5.53 -6.36
C ASN A 996 -10.58 5.74 -6.13
N ILE A 997 -11.20 6.55 -6.99
CA ILE A 997 -12.61 6.90 -6.85
C ILE A 997 -13.56 5.76 -7.22
N GLN A 998 -13.12 4.76 -7.99
CA GLN A 998 -13.97 3.63 -8.38
C GLN A 998 -14.09 2.59 -7.26
N GLN A 999 -13.05 2.44 -6.44
CA GLN A 999 -13.00 1.48 -5.33
C GLN A 999 -13.14 2.14 -3.95
N ASP A 1000 -13.21 3.47 -3.89
CA ASP A 1000 -13.21 4.28 -2.67
C ASP A 1000 -11.98 3.99 -1.79
N TYR A 1001 -10.80 3.82 -2.42
CA TYR A 1001 -9.53 3.64 -1.71
C TYR A 1001 -8.75 4.95 -1.62
N GLU A 1002 -8.19 5.21 -0.46
CA GLU A 1002 -7.40 6.40 -0.16
C GLU A 1002 -5.90 6.08 -0.26
N SER A 1003 -5.13 7.09 -0.66
CA SER A 1003 -3.67 6.98 -0.70
C SER A 1003 -3.06 7.47 0.62
N GLN A 1004 -1.93 6.86 1.00
CA GLN A 1004 -1.20 7.16 2.23
C GLN A 1004 0.30 7.01 2.02
N MET A 1005 1.08 7.62 2.90
CA MET A 1005 2.53 7.52 2.96
C MET A 1005 2.93 7.45 4.42
N ASP A 1006 3.70 6.44 4.77
CA ASP A 1006 4.21 6.25 6.13
C ASP A 1006 5.55 6.98 6.26
N ALA A 1007 6.47 6.75 5.32
CA ALA A 1007 7.73 7.47 5.26
C ALA A 1007 8.19 7.79 3.84
N PHE A 1008 8.99 8.82 3.72
CA PHE A 1008 9.67 9.28 2.52
C PHE A 1008 11.17 9.39 2.80
N GLY A 1009 11.99 8.93 1.85
CA GLY A 1009 13.43 9.09 1.97
C GLY A 1009 14.15 9.26 0.64
N LEU A 1010 15.29 9.95 0.68
CA LEU A 1010 16.27 10.03 -0.41
C LEU A 1010 17.70 10.12 0.14
N ALA A 1011 18.68 9.89 -0.74
CA ALA A 1011 20.08 10.09 -0.43
C ALA A 1011 20.77 10.93 -1.52
N TRP A 1012 21.80 11.69 -1.16
CA TRP A 1012 22.50 12.58 -2.09
C TRP A 1012 23.97 12.73 -1.72
N ASN A 1013 24.72 13.35 -2.61
CA ASN A 1013 26.09 13.79 -2.36
C ASN A 1013 26.24 15.25 -2.79
N VAL A 1014 27.18 15.96 -2.19
CA VAL A 1014 27.47 17.37 -2.49
C VAL A 1014 28.86 17.52 -3.08
N LEU A 1015 29.14 18.64 -3.75
CA LEU A 1015 30.47 18.93 -4.24
C LEU A 1015 31.46 19.10 -3.07
N PRO A 1016 32.69 18.55 -3.16
CA PRO A 1016 33.69 18.62 -2.08
C PRO A 1016 34.20 20.02 -1.74
#